data_AF-A0A817KHT4-F1
#
_entry.id   AF-A0A817KHT4-F1
#
_cell.length_a   1.000
_cell.length_b   1.000
_cell.length_c   1.000
_cell.angle_alpha   90.00
_cell.angle_beta   90.00
_cell.angle_gamma   90.00
#
_symmetry.space_group_name_H-M   'P 1'
#
loop_
_entity.id
_entity.type
_entity.pdbx_description
1 polymer ?
#
loop_
_entity_poly.entity_id
_entity_poly.type
_entity_poly.pdbx_seq_one_letter_code
_entity_poly.pdbx_strand_id
1 'polypeptide(L)'
;FTLTLWNPTIHPVTIYYRVPVTRQYLIYDPIGNLVSAEYLMIPDTTKNIPGRISSAQNQYVFPASLPALGYSTYYFEEKGKGQKLLLYSKIIDKFRLLIIVDTKKIEHKKVITTTNEECILQNEFLRVEFNNQGYLKHIINLEKNLRVSFTEQGLYWYASYSHVNSTPFSPASGAYIFRPLFPEALPVSVARRINCTKTDTVQSALIIFNEWTSQEFNLYRNASAIEIEWTVGPIPIDDNIGKEIIIRYNTDINNEKKYYTDGNGRQVLERIRDYRPTWHYIPDDPISSNYYPVNSRIWIRDQDRQLTILTDRSQGAGSIYDGSIEIMVHRRILQDDSMGVKEALNETAYDKGLVVSGKHILLFDRPSDSARLHRTGAQELFMHPLATYSLPNTSSYANYSDMFRQSWSALSDTMPLNVHLLTFDQLAPKKYLVRVEHYFELNEDELYSKPVAIDLQILFKSIGTINEMIELILTANLPLSELHRLEWMTKDEESSHIDLFRNEKKYYTDGNECQVLERIRDYRPTWHYIPDDPISSNYYPINSRIWIRDQDRQLTILTDRSQGGGSICDGSIEIMVHCRILHDDSMGVKEALNETAYDKGLVVSGKHILLFDRPLDSARLHRTGAQQLFMHPLATYSLPNTSSYTNYSDMFRQS
;
A
#
# COMPACT_ATOMS: atom_id res chain seq x y z
N PHE A 1 1.18 25.84 20.07
CA PHE A 1 2.28 24.86 20.09
C PHE A 1 2.57 24.42 18.65
N THR A 2 3.65 23.70 18.38
CA THR A 2 3.88 23.09 17.06
C THR A 2 3.97 21.58 17.16
N LEU A 3 3.60 20.93 16.07
CA LEU A 3 3.74 19.50 15.84
C LEU A 3 4.61 19.33 14.59
N THR A 4 5.80 18.77 14.74
CA THR A 4 6.65 18.40 13.61
C THR A 4 6.58 16.89 13.41
N LEU A 5 6.20 16.50 12.19
CA LEU A 5 6.10 15.12 11.77
C LEU A 5 7.27 14.80 10.82
N TRP A 6 8.04 13.76 11.15
CA TRP A 6 9.14 13.25 10.32
C TRP A 6 8.68 11.99 9.57
N ASN A 7 8.74 12.04 8.25
CA ASN A 7 8.55 10.89 7.37
C ASN A 7 9.90 10.22 7.07
N PRO A 8 10.13 9.00 7.58
CA PRO A 8 11.36 8.25 7.30
C PRO A 8 11.35 7.52 5.94
N THR A 9 10.23 7.47 5.22
CA THR A 9 10.14 6.74 3.94
C THR A 9 10.68 7.58 2.77
N ILE A 10 11.07 6.95 1.66
CA ILE A 10 11.59 7.65 0.47
C ILE A 10 10.49 8.15 -0.49
N HIS A 11 9.23 8.04 -0.09
CA HIS A 11 8.09 8.56 -0.83
C HIS A 11 7.38 9.62 0.01
N PRO A 12 6.81 10.67 -0.59
CA PRO A 12 5.92 11.55 0.13
C PRO A 12 4.71 10.76 0.63
N VAL A 13 4.27 11.03 1.85
CA VAL A 13 3.11 10.36 2.46
C VAL A 13 2.10 11.40 2.92
N THR A 14 0.83 11.04 2.87
CA THR A 14 -0.24 11.80 3.54
C THR A 14 -0.92 10.87 4.52
N ILE A 15 -0.83 11.22 5.81
CA ILE A 15 -1.43 10.46 6.90
C ILE A 15 -2.56 11.28 7.54
N TYR A 16 -3.51 10.62 8.20
CA TYR A 16 -4.49 11.31 9.04
C TYR A 16 -4.06 11.24 10.50
N TYR A 17 -3.52 12.35 11.00
CA TYR A 17 -2.92 12.39 12.32
C TYR A 17 -3.95 12.79 13.38
N ARG A 18 -3.94 12.08 14.52
CA ARG A 18 -4.83 12.36 15.68
C ARG A 18 -4.04 13.04 16.80
N VAL A 19 -4.52 14.21 17.25
CA VAL A 19 -3.87 14.99 18.33
C VAL A 19 -4.83 15.21 19.49
N PRO A 20 -4.60 14.60 20.67
CA PRO A 20 -5.42 14.86 21.85
C PRO A 20 -5.18 16.27 22.38
N VAL A 21 -6.26 17.00 22.69
CA VAL A 21 -6.20 18.40 23.09
C VAL A 21 -7.17 18.71 24.25
N THR A 22 -6.77 19.68 25.07
CA THR A 22 -7.58 20.24 26.18
C THR A 22 -8.22 21.58 25.84
N ARG A 23 -7.82 22.18 24.72
CA ARG A 23 -8.30 23.47 24.22
C ARG A 23 -8.55 23.38 22.71
N GLN A 24 -9.19 24.40 22.16
CA GLN A 24 -9.42 24.49 20.73
C GLN A 24 -8.35 25.33 20.05
N TYR A 25 -7.92 24.86 18.89
CA TYR A 25 -6.87 25.46 18.08
C TYR A 25 -7.32 25.67 16.63
N LEU A 26 -6.72 26.65 15.98
CA LEU A 26 -6.58 26.72 14.53
C LEU A 26 -5.26 26.00 14.17
N ILE A 27 -5.29 25.22 13.10
CA ILE A 27 -4.14 24.44 12.64
C ILE A 27 -3.67 25.04 11.31
N TYR A 28 -2.40 25.41 11.24
CA TYR A 28 -1.78 25.88 10.01
C TYR A 28 -0.80 24.85 9.48
N ASP A 29 -0.82 24.67 8.17
CA ASP A 29 0.15 23.85 7.44
C ASP A 29 1.51 24.58 7.30
N PRO A 30 2.55 23.91 6.77
CA PRO A 30 3.87 24.52 6.58
C PRO A 30 3.92 25.76 5.68
N ILE A 31 2.89 26.01 4.87
CA ILE A 31 2.82 27.15 3.94
C ILE A 31 1.83 28.23 4.39
N GLY A 32 1.18 28.05 5.54
CA GLY A 32 0.33 29.01 6.21
C GLY A 32 -1.16 28.92 5.89
N ASN A 33 -1.60 27.86 5.22
CA ASN A 33 -3.02 27.64 5.03
C ASN A 33 -3.64 27.04 6.30
N LEU A 34 -4.88 27.39 6.55
CA LEU A 34 -5.69 26.71 7.56
C LEU A 34 -5.98 25.27 7.10
N VAL A 35 -5.64 24.31 7.94
CA VAL A 35 -5.92 22.90 7.71
C VAL A 35 -7.36 22.60 8.12
N SER A 36 -8.09 21.92 7.23
CA SER A 36 -9.39 21.35 7.59
C SER A 36 -9.17 20.20 8.56
N ALA A 37 -9.72 20.33 9.77
CA ALA A 37 -9.52 19.39 10.86
C ALA A 37 -10.82 19.15 11.61
N GLU A 38 -11.08 17.89 11.94
CA GLU A 38 -12.26 17.47 12.70
C GLU A 38 -11.93 17.46 14.18
N TYR A 39 -12.79 18.07 14.99
CA TYR A 39 -12.66 18.08 16.45
C TYR A 39 -13.59 17.03 17.05
N LEU A 40 -13.03 15.87 17.37
CA LEU A 40 -13.77 14.69 17.80
C LEU A 40 -13.60 14.42 19.29
N MET A 41 -14.63 13.86 19.92
CA MET A 41 -14.49 13.36 21.29
C MET A 41 -13.59 12.12 21.30
N ILE A 42 -12.72 12.01 22.30
CA ILE A 42 -11.95 10.78 22.52
C ILE A 42 -12.90 9.71 23.09
N PRO A 43 -12.96 8.50 22.51
CA PRO A 43 -13.81 7.42 23.00
C PRO A 43 -13.60 7.10 24.48
N ASP A 44 -14.68 6.74 25.18
CA ASP A 44 -14.59 6.30 26.59
C ASP A 44 -13.70 5.06 26.74
N THR A 45 -13.70 4.17 25.75
CA THR A 45 -12.79 3.00 25.70
C THR A 45 -11.32 3.40 25.78
N THR A 46 -10.92 4.51 25.14
CA THR A 46 -9.56 5.07 25.25
C THR A 46 -9.36 5.86 26.54
N LYS A 47 -10.37 6.63 26.98
CA LYS A 47 -10.27 7.46 28.20
C LYS A 47 -10.18 6.62 29.48
N ASN A 48 -10.73 5.41 29.46
CA ASN A 48 -10.80 4.50 30.60
C ASN A 48 -9.63 3.50 30.64
N ILE A 49 -8.67 3.58 29.70
CA ILE A 49 -7.46 2.74 29.75
C ILE A 49 -6.72 3.00 31.08
N PRO A 50 -6.42 1.95 31.87
CA PRO A 50 -5.68 2.08 33.11
C PRO A 50 -4.35 2.82 32.93
N GLY A 51 -4.02 3.72 33.86
CA GLY A 51 -2.79 4.51 33.82
C GLY A 51 -2.84 5.78 32.98
N ARG A 52 -3.95 6.07 32.29
CA ARG A 52 -4.11 7.31 31.54
C ARG A 52 -4.11 8.53 32.48
N ILE A 53 -3.12 9.40 32.31
CA ILE A 53 -2.98 10.66 33.07
C ILE A 53 -3.45 11.91 32.30
N SER A 54 -3.72 11.80 31.01
CA SER A 54 -4.15 12.93 30.17
C SER A 54 -5.58 13.38 30.51
N SER A 55 -5.79 14.69 30.66
CA SER A 55 -7.12 15.29 30.87
C SER A 55 -7.86 15.62 29.56
N ALA A 56 -7.23 15.41 28.39
CA ALA A 56 -7.83 15.68 27.10
C ALA A 56 -9.16 14.92 26.94
N GLN A 57 -10.22 15.62 26.50
CA GLN A 57 -11.52 15.00 26.23
C GLN A 57 -11.80 14.89 24.73
N ASN A 58 -11.05 15.64 23.94
CA ASN A 58 -11.23 15.74 22.50
C ASN A 58 -9.88 15.61 21.80
N GLN A 59 -9.93 15.35 20.51
CA GLN A 59 -8.79 15.23 19.64
C GLN A 59 -9.09 15.91 18.30
N TYR A 60 -8.04 16.41 17.66
CA TYR A 60 -8.10 16.80 16.26
C TYR A 60 -7.76 15.62 15.36
N VAL A 61 -8.47 15.45 14.26
CA VAL A 61 -8.11 14.54 13.15
C VAL A 61 -7.97 15.37 11.89
N PHE A 62 -6.81 15.32 11.24
CA PHE A 62 -6.53 16.14 10.05
C PHE A 62 -5.52 15.45 9.12
N PRO A 63 -5.58 15.74 7.80
CA PRO A 63 -4.58 15.24 6.87
C PRO A 63 -3.25 15.98 7.06
N ALA A 64 -2.18 15.22 7.22
CA ALA A 64 -0.82 15.71 7.30
C ALA A 64 0.02 15.16 6.14
N SER A 65 0.46 16.05 5.26
CA SER A 65 1.30 15.74 4.09
C SER A 65 2.77 16.00 4.40
N LEU A 66 3.59 14.99 4.17
CA LEU A 66 5.01 14.96 4.51
C LEU A 66 5.82 14.69 3.24
N PRO A 67 6.92 15.41 3.02
CA PRO A 67 7.84 15.08 1.94
C PRO A 67 8.53 13.74 2.20
N ALA A 68 9.10 13.14 1.16
CA ALA A 68 9.97 11.97 1.29
C ALA A 68 11.18 12.30 2.17
N LEU A 69 11.57 11.36 3.04
CA LEU A 69 12.74 11.41 3.93
C LEU A 69 12.95 12.80 4.51
N GLY A 70 11.95 13.29 5.23
CA GLY A 70 11.79 14.71 5.49
C GLY A 70 10.76 15.02 6.57
N TYR A 71 10.52 16.30 6.83
CA TYR A 71 9.53 16.72 7.82
C TYR A 71 8.58 17.80 7.31
N SER A 72 7.43 17.90 7.99
CA SER A 72 6.52 19.04 7.95
C SER A 72 6.12 19.45 9.38
N THR A 73 6.05 20.74 9.63
CA THR A 73 5.65 21.32 10.91
C THR A 73 4.30 22.03 10.80
N TYR A 74 3.36 21.60 11.63
CA TYR A 74 2.03 22.18 11.78
C TYR A 74 1.99 23.08 13.01
N TYR A 75 1.41 24.27 12.86
CA TYR A 75 1.29 25.25 13.95
C TYR A 75 -0.12 25.26 14.53
N PHE A 76 -0.24 25.11 15.85
CA PHE A 76 -1.49 25.12 16.58
C PHE A 76 -1.63 26.44 17.35
N GLU A 77 -2.56 27.29 16.91
CA GLU A 77 -2.87 28.59 17.49
C GLU A 77 -4.17 28.52 18.29
N GLU A 78 -4.15 28.87 19.58
CA GLU A 78 -5.32 28.73 20.46
C GLU A 78 -6.45 29.70 20.07
N LYS A 79 -7.68 29.19 19.91
CA LYS A 79 -8.87 30.03 19.68
C LYS A 79 -9.19 30.80 20.97
N GLY A 80 -9.15 32.14 20.95
CA GLY A 80 -9.63 32.93 22.11
C GLY A 80 -9.01 34.31 22.34
N LYS A 81 -7.87 34.66 21.71
CA LYS A 81 -7.23 35.98 21.90
C LYS A 81 -7.77 37.08 20.96
N GLY A 82 -9.07 37.19 20.71
CA GLY A 82 -9.66 38.34 19.98
C GLY A 82 -8.93 38.76 18.69
N GLN A 83 -8.32 37.81 17.97
CA GLN A 83 -7.45 38.10 16.85
C GLN A 83 -8.27 38.08 15.55
N LYS A 84 -8.19 39.18 14.81
CA LYS A 84 -8.53 39.24 13.39
C LYS A 84 -7.49 38.40 12.64
N LEU A 85 -7.90 37.29 12.02
CA LEU A 85 -7.01 36.50 11.17
C LEU A 85 -6.72 37.30 9.90
N LEU A 86 -5.43 37.45 9.57
CA LEU A 86 -4.99 37.92 8.26
C LEU A 86 -4.72 36.68 7.40
N LEU A 87 -5.69 36.25 6.60
CA LEU A 87 -5.45 35.23 5.59
C LEU A 87 -4.71 35.88 4.42
N TYR A 88 -3.50 35.42 4.16
CA TYR A 88 -2.77 35.74 2.93
C TYR A 88 -2.99 34.61 1.93
N SER A 89 -3.78 34.86 0.90
CA SER A 89 -3.82 33.95 -0.24
C SER A 89 -2.70 34.35 -1.22
N LYS A 90 -1.77 33.43 -1.51
CA LYS A 90 -0.85 33.53 -2.65
C LYS A 90 -1.66 33.24 -3.92
N ILE A 91 -2.46 34.20 -4.39
CA ILE A 91 -3.27 33.94 -5.60
C ILE A 91 -2.49 34.25 -6.88
N ILE A 92 -1.64 35.27 -6.96
CA ILE A 92 -0.76 35.52 -8.13
C ILE A 92 0.46 36.33 -7.62
N ASP A 93 1.67 36.11 -8.16
CA ASP A 93 2.96 36.74 -7.80
C ASP A 93 3.01 38.30 -7.76
N LYS A 94 1.87 38.99 -7.90
CA LYS A 94 1.76 40.46 -7.81
C LYS A 94 0.64 41.00 -6.91
N PHE A 95 -0.26 40.19 -6.35
CA PHE A 95 -1.35 40.68 -5.49
C PHE A 95 -1.51 39.83 -4.22
N ARG A 96 -1.30 40.46 -3.05
CA ARG A 96 -1.69 39.92 -1.74
C ARG A 96 -3.12 40.35 -1.45
N LEU A 97 -4.08 39.44 -1.52
CA LEU A 97 -5.44 39.71 -1.05
C LEU A 97 -5.46 39.56 0.48
N LEU A 98 -5.84 40.63 1.18
CA LEU A 98 -6.03 40.61 2.63
C LEU A 98 -7.47 40.18 2.93
N ILE A 99 -7.69 38.96 3.43
CA ILE A 99 -9.00 38.56 3.96
C ILE A 99 -8.92 38.62 5.49
N ILE A 100 -9.73 39.48 6.09
CA ILE A 100 -9.88 39.58 7.55
C ILE A 100 -10.98 38.61 7.97
N VAL A 101 -10.64 37.54 8.67
CA VAL A 101 -11.61 36.58 9.22
C VAL A 101 -11.67 36.71 10.74
N ASP A 102 -12.88 36.82 11.28
CA ASP A 102 -13.11 36.77 12.72
C ASP A 102 -13.05 35.31 13.20
N THR A 103 -11.97 34.99 13.91
CA THR A 103 -11.69 33.63 14.43
C THR A 103 -12.74 33.12 15.40
N LYS A 104 -13.49 34.02 16.06
CA LYS A 104 -14.59 33.64 16.96
C LYS A 104 -15.76 32.99 16.22
N LYS A 105 -15.89 33.22 14.91
CA LYS A 105 -16.99 32.69 14.08
C LYS A 105 -16.67 31.37 13.39
N ILE A 106 -15.43 30.86 13.50
CA ILE A 106 -15.07 29.54 12.94
C ILE A 106 -15.56 28.47 13.93
N GLU A 107 -16.84 28.12 13.81
CA GLU A 107 -17.45 27.01 14.55
C GLU A 107 -17.06 25.68 13.90
N HIS A 108 -16.76 24.69 14.72
CA HIS A 108 -16.57 23.32 14.25
C HIS A 108 -17.93 22.78 13.78
N LYS A 109 -17.96 22.11 12.62
CA LYS A 109 -19.20 21.49 12.12
C LYS A 109 -19.74 20.52 13.18
N LYS A 110 -21.06 20.48 13.34
CA LYS A 110 -21.72 19.53 14.24
C LYS A 110 -21.48 18.11 13.71
N VAL A 111 -20.68 17.34 14.45
CA VAL A 111 -20.45 15.92 14.17
C VAL A 111 -21.72 15.14 14.51
N ILE A 112 -22.17 14.30 13.58
CA ILE A 112 -23.32 13.43 13.79
C ILE A 112 -22.77 12.04 14.16
N THR A 113 -23.17 11.57 15.34
CA THR A 113 -22.91 10.20 15.79
C THR A 113 -24.23 9.49 16.03
N THR A 114 -24.46 8.38 15.36
CA THR A 114 -25.61 7.49 15.61
C THR A 114 -25.17 6.29 16.45
N THR A 115 -26.10 5.68 17.17
CA THR A 115 -25.82 4.54 18.05
C THR A 115 -26.81 3.41 17.79
N ASN A 116 -26.30 2.20 17.59
CA ASN A 116 -27.11 0.97 17.36
C ASN A 116 -28.06 1.06 16.17
N GLU A 117 -27.62 1.75 15.12
CA GLU A 117 -28.27 1.82 13.81
C GLU A 117 -27.38 1.16 12.76
N GLU A 118 -27.91 0.89 11.56
CA GLU A 118 -27.08 0.47 10.43
C GLU A 118 -25.99 1.53 10.17
N CYS A 119 -24.73 1.11 10.21
CA CYS A 119 -23.59 1.97 9.95
C CYS A 119 -23.02 1.64 8.59
N ILE A 120 -22.90 2.66 7.75
CA ILE A 120 -22.27 2.56 6.42
C ILE A 120 -21.22 3.65 6.36
N LEU A 121 -19.95 3.26 6.22
CA LEU A 121 -18.85 4.17 5.95
C LEU A 121 -18.60 4.17 4.45
N GLN A 122 -18.42 5.34 3.84
CA GLN A 122 -18.14 5.43 2.41
C GLN A 122 -17.27 6.63 2.08
N ASN A 123 -16.22 6.41 1.29
CA ASN A 123 -15.40 7.45 0.69
C ASN A 123 -15.36 7.29 -0.84
N GLU A 124 -14.38 7.89 -1.49
CA GLU A 124 -14.18 7.86 -2.95
C GLU A 124 -13.88 6.44 -3.50
N PHE A 125 -13.33 5.54 -2.67
CA PHE A 125 -12.75 4.26 -3.09
C PHE A 125 -13.48 3.04 -2.53
N LEU A 126 -13.94 3.14 -1.28
CA LEU A 126 -14.47 2.03 -0.51
C LEU A 126 -15.83 2.37 0.10
N ARG A 127 -16.65 1.32 0.23
CA ARG A 127 -17.86 1.31 1.05
C ARG A 127 -17.80 0.14 2.02
N VAL A 128 -18.02 0.42 3.30
CA VAL A 128 -17.95 -0.52 4.41
C VAL A 128 -19.30 -0.54 5.12
N GLU A 129 -19.92 -1.71 5.19
CA GLU A 129 -21.28 -1.86 5.73
C GLU A 129 -21.26 -2.73 6.98
N PHE A 130 -21.93 -2.26 8.03
CA PHE A 130 -22.11 -2.97 9.30
C PHE A 130 -23.61 -3.23 9.52
N ASN A 131 -23.94 -4.36 10.14
CA ASN A 131 -25.30 -4.60 10.60
C ASN A 131 -25.60 -3.88 11.92
N ASN A 132 -26.87 -3.88 12.34
CA ASN A 132 -27.33 -3.26 13.58
C ASN A 132 -26.74 -3.90 14.86
N GLN A 133 -26.16 -5.09 14.76
CA GLN A 133 -25.44 -5.76 15.85
C GLN A 133 -23.95 -5.35 15.90
N GLY A 134 -23.48 -4.52 14.95
CA GLY A 134 -22.10 -4.06 14.90
C GLY A 134 -21.13 -5.01 14.21
N TYR A 135 -21.62 -6.06 13.53
CA TYR A 135 -20.77 -6.93 12.74
C TYR A 135 -20.50 -6.32 11.36
N LEU A 136 -19.25 -6.38 10.92
CA LEU A 136 -18.88 -6.07 9.54
C LEU A 136 -19.62 -7.05 8.60
N LYS A 137 -20.28 -6.51 7.58
CA LYS A 137 -21.11 -7.26 6.64
C LYS A 137 -20.50 -7.28 5.25
N HIS A 138 -20.14 -6.12 4.72
CA HIS A 138 -19.57 -5.99 3.37
C HIS A 138 -18.44 -4.97 3.34
N ILE A 139 -17.42 -5.28 2.53
CA ILE A 139 -16.50 -4.29 1.99
C ILE A 139 -16.65 -4.31 0.48
N ILE A 140 -16.83 -3.13 -0.11
CA ILE A 140 -17.02 -2.93 -1.54
C ILE A 140 -15.93 -1.99 -2.04
N ASN A 141 -15.15 -2.44 -3.00
CA ASN A 141 -14.23 -1.60 -3.77
C ASN A 141 -15.03 -0.98 -4.91
N LEU A 142 -15.27 0.33 -4.83
CA LEU A 142 -16.16 1.07 -5.72
C LEU A 142 -15.56 1.26 -7.12
N GLU A 143 -14.23 1.38 -7.22
CA GLU A 143 -13.55 1.57 -8.51
C GLU A 143 -13.58 0.29 -9.35
N LYS A 144 -13.37 -0.87 -8.69
CA LYS A 144 -13.24 -2.16 -9.37
C LYS A 144 -14.51 -3.00 -9.36
N ASN A 145 -15.57 -2.47 -8.74
CA ASN A 145 -16.84 -3.16 -8.52
C ASN A 145 -16.65 -4.55 -7.88
N LEU A 146 -15.74 -4.65 -6.91
CA LEU A 146 -15.49 -5.88 -6.16
C LEU A 146 -16.21 -5.82 -4.83
N ARG A 147 -16.66 -6.98 -4.35
CA ARG A 147 -17.30 -7.11 -3.03
C ARG A 147 -16.83 -8.37 -2.33
N VAL A 148 -16.57 -8.24 -1.04
CA VAL A 148 -16.42 -9.36 -0.10
C VAL A 148 -17.53 -9.28 0.95
N SER A 149 -18.09 -10.44 1.28
CA SER A 149 -19.12 -10.58 2.30
C SER A 149 -18.54 -11.29 3.51
N PHE A 150 -18.85 -10.76 4.69
CA PHE A 150 -18.40 -11.31 5.95
C PHE A 150 -19.55 -12.09 6.58
N THR A 151 -19.30 -13.35 6.89
CA THR A 151 -20.22 -14.19 7.68
C THR A 151 -20.01 -13.95 9.16
N GLU A 152 -18.78 -13.62 9.56
CA GLU A 152 -18.41 -13.35 10.94
C GLU A 152 -17.20 -12.40 10.96
N GLN A 153 -17.27 -11.35 11.77
CA GLN A 153 -16.13 -10.50 12.08
C GLN A 153 -16.23 -10.03 13.53
N GLY A 154 -15.16 -10.21 14.31
CA GLY A 154 -15.15 -9.74 15.70
C GLY A 154 -14.03 -10.33 16.55
N LEU A 155 -14.16 -10.15 17.86
CA LEU A 155 -13.21 -10.66 18.86
C LEU A 155 -13.70 -11.99 19.44
N TYR A 156 -12.81 -12.99 19.39
CA TYR A 156 -13.00 -14.33 19.91
C TYR A 156 -11.87 -14.67 20.87
N TRP A 157 -11.99 -15.79 21.58
CA TRP A 157 -10.92 -16.29 22.42
C TRP A 157 -10.87 -17.81 22.42
N TYR A 158 -9.65 -18.33 22.46
CA TYR A 158 -9.39 -19.71 22.81
C TYR A 158 -9.19 -19.83 24.32
N ALA A 159 -9.85 -20.81 24.93
CA ALA A 159 -9.55 -21.20 26.30
C ALA A 159 -8.18 -21.90 26.32
N SER A 160 -7.27 -21.43 27.16
CA SER A 160 -5.95 -22.04 27.29
C SER A 160 -6.06 -23.40 27.96
N TYR A 161 -5.46 -24.44 27.36
CA TYR A 161 -5.29 -25.72 28.02
C TYR A 161 -4.40 -25.54 29.26
N SER A 162 -4.88 -25.94 30.42
CA SER A 162 -4.14 -25.89 31.68
C SER A 162 -4.04 -27.29 32.29
N HIS A 163 -2.86 -27.61 32.83
CA HIS A 163 -2.62 -28.88 33.53
C HIS A 163 -1.66 -28.63 34.70
N VAL A 164 -2.07 -29.03 35.91
CA VAL A 164 -1.32 -28.77 37.16
C VAL A 164 0.08 -29.39 37.12
N ASN A 165 0.22 -30.53 36.43
CA ASN A 165 1.50 -31.19 36.17
C ASN A 165 1.91 -30.98 34.70
N SER A 166 1.92 -29.73 34.23
CA SER A 166 2.49 -29.38 32.94
C SER A 166 3.93 -29.91 32.88
N THR A 167 4.30 -30.56 31.79
CA THR A 167 5.67 -31.06 31.55
C THR A 167 6.07 -30.73 30.13
N PRO A 168 7.37 -30.74 29.78
CA PRO A 168 7.81 -30.55 28.40
C PRO A 168 7.19 -31.56 27.41
N PHE A 169 6.73 -32.73 27.88
CA PHE A 169 6.10 -33.78 27.06
C PHE A 169 4.57 -33.69 26.99
N SER A 170 3.95 -32.88 27.85
CA SER A 170 2.52 -32.55 27.82
C SER A 170 2.34 -31.13 28.34
N PRO A 171 2.75 -30.12 27.55
CA PRO A 171 2.75 -28.75 28.00
C PRO A 171 1.33 -28.19 28.08
N ALA A 172 1.10 -27.33 29.08
CA ALA A 172 0.02 -26.37 29.08
C ALA A 172 0.22 -25.32 27.97
N SER A 173 -0.81 -24.50 27.68
CA SER A 173 -0.57 -23.24 26.98
C SER A 173 0.28 -22.33 27.89
N GLY A 174 1.17 -21.53 27.30
CA GLY A 174 2.08 -20.66 28.05
C GLY A 174 2.81 -19.67 27.15
N ALA A 175 3.96 -19.18 27.60
CA ALA A 175 4.72 -18.14 26.88
C ALA A 175 5.12 -18.56 25.46
N TYR A 176 5.48 -19.84 25.26
CA TYR A 176 5.95 -20.40 24.00
C TYR A 176 4.87 -21.21 23.29
N ILE A 177 4.13 -22.02 24.05
CA ILE A 177 3.15 -22.96 23.48
C ILE A 177 1.78 -22.32 23.41
N PHE A 178 1.17 -22.35 22.23
CA PHE A 178 -0.28 -22.14 22.06
C PHE A 178 -0.96 -23.52 21.99
N ARG A 179 -1.70 -23.85 23.05
CA ARG A 179 -2.48 -25.09 23.12
C ARG A 179 -3.91 -24.77 23.57
N PRO A 180 -4.86 -24.64 22.63
CA PRO A 180 -6.25 -24.39 22.99
C PRO A 180 -6.84 -25.65 23.65
N LEU A 181 -7.70 -25.46 24.66
CA LEU A 181 -8.41 -26.53 25.38
C LEU A 181 -9.42 -27.23 24.46
N PHE A 182 -10.04 -26.47 23.57
CA PHE A 182 -10.99 -26.94 22.55
C PHE A 182 -10.66 -26.30 21.20
N PRO A 183 -10.96 -26.97 20.07
CA PRO A 183 -10.69 -26.41 18.75
C PRO A 183 -11.58 -25.21 18.39
N GLU A 184 -12.70 -25.02 19.08
CA GLU A 184 -13.63 -23.92 18.85
C GLU A 184 -13.21 -22.67 19.66
N ALA A 185 -13.13 -21.52 18.99
CA ALA A 185 -12.98 -20.24 19.67
C ALA A 185 -14.36 -19.69 20.05
N LEU A 186 -14.47 -19.15 21.26
CA LEU A 186 -15.71 -18.58 21.77
C LEU A 186 -15.75 -17.07 21.51
N PRO A 187 -16.89 -16.46 21.18
CA PRO A 187 -16.99 -15.02 21.07
C PRO A 187 -16.69 -14.38 22.43
N VAL A 188 -15.93 -13.27 22.43
CA VAL A 188 -15.68 -12.49 23.65
C VAL A 188 -16.99 -11.94 24.22
N SER A 189 -17.87 -11.48 23.33
CA SER A 189 -19.29 -11.22 23.59
C SER A 189 -19.98 -10.88 22.27
N VAL A 190 -21.32 -10.91 22.24
CA VAL A 190 -22.08 -10.20 21.20
C VAL A 190 -21.78 -8.71 21.33
N ALA A 191 -21.54 -8.03 20.21
CA ALA A 191 -21.28 -6.60 20.22
C ALA A 191 -22.43 -5.85 20.91
N ARG A 192 -22.09 -5.09 21.96
CA ARG A 192 -23.06 -4.41 22.83
C ARG A 192 -23.51 -3.08 22.27
N ARG A 193 -22.62 -2.41 21.52
CA ARG A 193 -22.86 -1.07 21.01
C ARG A 193 -22.02 -0.78 19.78
N ILE A 194 -22.62 -0.14 18.78
CA ILE A 194 -21.91 0.47 17.66
C ILE A 194 -22.19 1.98 17.64
N ASN A 195 -21.14 2.78 17.60
CA ASN A 195 -21.21 4.23 17.42
C ASN A 195 -20.65 4.58 16.04
N CYS A 196 -21.50 5.15 15.19
CA CYS A 196 -21.14 5.52 13.82
C CYS A 196 -20.95 7.02 13.73
N THR A 197 -19.73 7.49 13.47
CA THR A 197 -19.39 8.91 13.36
C THR A 197 -19.05 9.24 11.92
N LYS A 198 -19.69 10.28 11.36
CA LYS A 198 -19.43 10.74 9.99
C LYS A 198 -18.97 12.19 9.98
N THR A 199 -17.82 12.43 9.34
CA THR A 199 -17.27 13.76 9.09
C THR A 199 -16.75 13.87 7.66
N ASP A 200 -16.25 15.05 7.27
CA ASP A 200 -15.69 15.27 5.93
C ASP A 200 -14.31 14.61 5.78
N THR A 201 -13.59 14.39 6.89
CA THR A 201 -12.20 13.90 6.90
C THR A 201 -12.11 12.41 7.19
N VAL A 202 -12.95 11.92 8.11
CA VAL A 202 -12.98 10.52 8.55
C VAL A 202 -14.42 10.08 8.84
N GLN A 203 -14.74 8.86 8.46
CA GLN A 203 -15.93 8.16 8.96
C GLN A 203 -15.46 7.00 9.80
N SER A 204 -16.01 6.84 11.01
CA SER A 204 -15.64 5.74 11.89
C SER A 204 -16.82 4.96 12.45
N ALA A 205 -16.60 3.67 12.69
CA ALA A 205 -17.51 2.78 13.38
C ALA A 205 -16.78 2.20 14.61
N LEU A 206 -17.11 2.72 15.79
CA LEU A 206 -16.62 2.19 17.06
C LEU A 206 -17.56 1.12 17.58
N ILE A 207 -17.08 -0.12 17.58
CA ILE A 207 -17.76 -1.31 18.08
C ILE A 207 -17.23 -1.61 19.48
N ILE A 208 -18.12 -1.63 20.46
CA ILE A 208 -17.83 -1.98 21.86
C ILE A 208 -18.42 -3.36 22.12
N PHE A 209 -17.56 -4.36 22.29
CA PHE A 209 -17.99 -5.72 22.55
C PHE A 209 -18.38 -5.86 24.03
N ASN A 210 -17.48 -5.45 24.92
CA ASN A 210 -17.73 -5.39 26.36
C ASN A 210 -16.84 -4.32 27.03
N GLU A 211 -16.74 -4.35 28.37
CA GLU A 211 -16.01 -3.34 29.15
C GLU A 211 -14.49 -3.35 28.93
N TRP A 212 -13.94 -4.43 28.37
CA TRP A 212 -12.49 -4.63 28.18
C TRP A 212 -12.11 -4.89 26.71
N THR A 213 -13.05 -4.75 25.77
CA THR A 213 -12.76 -4.95 24.34
C THR A 213 -13.54 -4.02 23.40
N SER A 214 -12.83 -3.45 22.42
CA SER A 214 -13.40 -2.62 21.36
C SER A 214 -12.60 -2.65 20.07
N GLN A 215 -13.26 -2.36 18.95
CA GLN A 215 -12.65 -2.08 17.65
C GLN A 215 -13.21 -0.78 17.06
N GLU A 216 -12.37 0.10 16.53
CA GLU A 216 -12.77 1.28 15.76
C GLU A 216 -12.30 1.11 14.31
N PHE A 217 -13.26 1.00 13.38
CA PHE A 217 -13.00 1.02 11.96
C PHE A 217 -12.98 2.45 11.48
N ASN A 218 -11.89 2.89 10.87
CA ASN A 218 -11.69 4.23 10.35
C ASN A 218 -11.55 4.18 8.83
N LEU A 219 -12.46 4.84 8.13
CA LEU A 219 -12.38 5.10 6.70
C LEU A 219 -12.08 6.57 6.47
N TYR A 220 -10.83 6.86 6.14
CA TYR A 220 -10.37 8.21 5.86
C TYR A 220 -10.73 8.65 4.45
N ARG A 221 -10.89 9.96 4.24
CA ARG A 221 -11.09 10.52 2.90
C ARG A 221 -9.89 10.21 1.99
N ASN A 222 -10.14 9.97 0.71
CA ASN A 222 -9.09 9.64 -0.28
C ASN A 222 -8.19 8.45 0.09
N ALA A 223 -8.66 7.51 0.93
CA ALA A 223 -7.90 6.31 1.30
C ALA A 223 -8.53 5.06 0.70
N SER A 224 -7.73 4.19 0.09
CA SER A 224 -8.18 2.89 -0.45
C SER A 224 -8.02 1.74 0.56
N ALA A 225 -7.90 2.06 1.85
CA ALA A 225 -7.65 1.12 2.93
C ALA A 225 -8.50 1.49 4.16
N ILE A 226 -8.78 0.49 4.99
CA ILE A 226 -9.53 0.66 6.25
C ILE A 226 -8.55 0.46 7.40
N GLU A 227 -8.43 1.46 8.27
CA GLU A 227 -7.68 1.31 9.51
C GLU A 227 -8.60 0.75 10.60
N ILE A 228 -8.13 -0.26 11.33
CA ILE A 228 -8.85 -0.87 12.45
C ILE A 228 -7.98 -0.71 13.69
N GLU A 229 -8.40 0.17 14.60
CA GLU A 229 -7.80 0.25 15.92
C GLU A 229 -8.52 -0.72 16.87
N TRP A 230 -7.79 -1.62 17.50
CA TRP A 230 -8.34 -2.57 18.47
C TRP A 230 -7.78 -2.30 19.86
N THR A 231 -8.57 -2.54 20.90
CA THR A 231 -8.15 -2.46 22.30
C THR A 231 -8.68 -3.68 23.04
N VAL A 232 -7.78 -4.39 23.71
CA VAL A 232 -8.07 -5.63 24.44
C VAL A 232 -7.42 -5.56 25.82
N GLY A 233 -8.23 -5.75 26.84
CA GLY A 233 -7.83 -5.88 28.24
C GLY A 233 -8.52 -4.86 29.15
N PRO A 234 -8.49 -5.10 30.48
CA PRO A 234 -7.86 -6.23 31.15
C PRO A 234 -8.59 -7.55 30.88
N ILE A 235 -7.89 -8.59 30.43
CA ILE A 235 -8.50 -9.91 30.17
C ILE A 235 -8.92 -10.52 31.52
N PRO A 236 -10.20 -10.87 31.73
CA PRO A 236 -10.68 -11.38 33.01
C PRO A 236 -10.20 -12.80 33.27
N ILE A 237 -9.86 -13.09 34.53
CA ILE A 237 -9.33 -14.39 34.97
C ILE A 237 -10.03 -14.92 36.22
N ASP A 238 -11.13 -14.29 36.64
CA ASP A 238 -11.87 -14.67 37.87
C ASP A 238 -12.49 -16.07 37.78
N ASP A 239 -12.64 -16.59 36.56
CA ASP A 239 -13.07 -17.94 36.24
C ASP A 239 -11.92 -18.97 36.28
N ASN A 240 -10.69 -18.55 36.57
CA ASN A 240 -9.46 -19.35 36.50
C ASN A 240 -9.20 -19.95 35.10
N ILE A 241 -9.70 -19.33 34.04
CA ILE A 241 -9.48 -19.78 32.66
C ILE A 241 -8.58 -18.77 31.95
N GLY A 242 -7.41 -19.22 31.49
CA GLY A 242 -6.55 -18.46 30.58
C GLY A 242 -7.23 -18.22 29.24
N LYS A 243 -7.08 -17.03 28.67
CA LYS A 243 -7.75 -16.62 27.42
C LYS A 243 -6.76 -16.05 26.43
N GLU A 244 -6.88 -16.50 25.20
CA GLU A 244 -6.03 -16.12 24.08
C GLU A 244 -6.92 -15.46 23.01
N ILE A 245 -6.88 -14.13 22.97
CA ILE A 245 -7.83 -13.29 22.25
C ILE A 245 -7.40 -13.15 20.79
N ILE A 246 -8.34 -13.38 19.88
CA ILE A 246 -8.13 -13.30 18.43
C ILE A 246 -9.13 -12.33 17.81
N ILE A 247 -8.73 -11.66 16.73
CA ILE A 247 -9.66 -11.04 15.78
C ILE A 247 -9.89 -12.03 14.65
N ARG A 248 -11.14 -12.31 14.32
CA ARG A 248 -11.54 -13.21 13.24
C ARG A 248 -12.21 -12.45 12.09
N TYR A 249 -11.90 -12.85 10.87
CA TYR A 249 -12.47 -12.38 9.62
C TYR A 249 -12.89 -13.59 8.79
N ASN A 250 -14.16 -13.99 8.86
CA ASN A 250 -14.73 -15.03 8.00
C ASN A 250 -15.47 -14.40 6.85
N THR A 251 -15.14 -14.85 5.65
CA THR A 251 -15.60 -14.27 4.39
C THR A 251 -16.15 -15.32 3.44
N ASP A 252 -16.73 -14.86 2.34
CA ASP A 252 -17.12 -15.67 1.19
C ASP A 252 -15.98 -15.89 0.16
N ILE A 253 -14.72 -15.59 0.51
CA ILE A 253 -13.55 -15.89 -0.34
C ILE A 253 -13.27 -17.39 -0.29
N ASN A 254 -13.20 -18.04 -1.45
CA ASN A 254 -12.80 -19.43 -1.55
C ASN A 254 -11.29 -19.55 -1.77
N ASN A 255 -10.55 -19.77 -0.69
CA ASN A 255 -9.09 -19.84 -0.72
C ASN A 255 -8.52 -21.26 -0.75
N GLU A 256 -9.37 -22.30 -0.82
CA GLU A 256 -8.94 -23.71 -0.99
C GLU A 256 -7.81 -24.13 -0.02
N LYS A 257 -7.97 -23.85 1.27
CA LYS A 257 -6.98 -24.07 2.35
C LYS A 257 -5.70 -23.24 2.27
N LYS A 258 -5.51 -22.42 1.23
CA LYS A 258 -4.30 -21.63 1.00
C LYS A 258 -4.40 -20.24 1.63
N TYR A 259 -3.33 -19.82 2.27
CA TYR A 259 -3.20 -18.46 2.80
C TYR A 259 -1.73 -18.09 2.77
N TYR A 260 -1.44 -16.81 2.89
CA TYR A 260 -0.10 -16.30 2.64
C TYR A 260 0.31 -15.42 3.81
N THR A 261 1.52 -15.65 4.33
CA THR A 261 2.11 -14.90 5.44
C THR A 261 3.48 -14.41 5.03
N ASP A 262 3.90 -13.25 5.50
CA ASP A 262 5.29 -12.85 5.31
C ASP A 262 6.30 -13.73 6.09
N GLY A 263 7.53 -13.73 5.62
CA GLY A 263 8.72 -14.16 6.36
C GLY A 263 9.54 -12.93 6.76
N ASN A 264 9.46 -12.56 8.05
CA ASN A 264 10.19 -11.43 8.64
C ASN A 264 9.93 -10.09 7.92
N GLY A 265 8.72 -9.86 7.42
CA GLY A 265 8.32 -8.66 6.70
C GLY A 265 8.78 -8.59 5.24
N ARG A 266 9.48 -9.62 4.75
CA ARG A 266 10.10 -9.67 3.41
C ARG A 266 9.36 -10.63 2.48
N GLN A 267 9.86 -11.86 2.37
CA GLN A 267 9.33 -12.85 1.43
C GLN A 267 7.91 -13.26 1.79
N VAL A 268 7.15 -13.73 0.82
CA VAL A 268 5.79 -14.23 0.98
C VAL A 268 5.83 -15.74 0.93
N LEU A 269 5.24 -16.37 1.94
CA LEU A 269 5.19 -17.82 2.04
C LEU A 269 3.75 -18.28 1.87
N GLU A 270 3.51 -19.12 0.86
CA GLU A 270 2.27 -19.87 0.74
C GLU A 270 2.20 -20.90 1.87
N ARG A 271 1.07 -20.90 2.58
CA ARG A 271 0.72 -21.83 3.64
C ARG A 271 -0.50 -22.62 3.18
N ILE A 272 -0.48 -23.93 3.42
CA ILE A 272 -1.61 -24.81 3.17
C ILE A 272 -2.03 -25.38 4.52
N ARG A 273 -3.29 -25.16 4.92
CA ARG A 273 -3.83 -25.69 6.17
C ARG A 273 -3.66 -27.22 6.22
N ASP A 274 -3.19 -27.73 7.35
CA ASP A 274 -2.95 -29.16 7.62
C ASP A 274 -1.96 -29.83 6.65
N TYR A 275 -0.98 -29.08 6.15
CA TYR A 275 0.03 -29.60 5.23
C TYR A 275 1.45 -29.16 5.60
N ARG A 276 2.41 -30.03 5.28
CA ARG A 276 3.86 -29.76 5.40
C ARG A 276 4.58 -30.28 4.16
N PRO A 277 5.45 -29.48 3.53
CA PRO A 277 6.10 -29.88 2.28
C PRO A 277 7.20 -30.93 2.46
N THR A 278 7.78 -31.04 3.66
CA THR A 278 8.99 -31.84 3.89
C THR A 278 8.76 -33.12 4.70
N TRP A 279 7.55 -33.36 5.23
CA TRP A 279 7.19 -34.61 5.90
C TRP A 279 5.69 -34.89 5.83
N HIS A 280 5.29 -36.15 6.04
CA HIS A 280 3.88 -36.51 6.18
C HIS A 280 3.33 -35.96 7.51
N TYR A 281 2.47 -34.95 7.41
CA TYR A 281 1.82 -34.33 8.56
C TYR A 281 0.54 -35.08 8.95
N ILE A 282 0.37 -35.33 10.25
CA ILE A 282 -0.86 -35.85 10.86
C ILE A 282 -1.48 -34.68 11.63
N PRO A 283 -2.72 -34.25 11.31
CA PRO A 283 -3.33 -33.06 11.90
C PRO A 283 -3.95 -33.38 13.27
N ASP A 284 -3.11 -33.64 14.27
CA ASP A 284 -3.51 -33.90 15.65
C ASP A 284 -3.82 -32.62 16.43
N ASP A 285 -3.19 -31.49 16.07
CA ASP A 285 -3.46 -30.14 16.61
C ASP A 285 -3.95 -29.18 15.49
N PRO A 286 -5.22 -29.28 15.04
CA PRO A 286 -5.71 -28.60 13.83
C PRO A 286 -5.77 -27.06 13.92
N ILE A 287 -5.65 -26.49 15.12
CA ILE A 287 -5.65 -25.03 15.33
C ILE A 287 -4.21 -24.51 15.40
N SER A 288 -3.49 -24.85 16.47
CA SER A 288 -2.18 -24.27 16.77
C SER A 288 -1.13 -24.60 15.71
N SER A 289 -1.20 -25.77 15.07
CA SER A 289 -0.28 -26.13 13.99
C SER A 289 -0.46 -25.29 12.71
N ASN A 290 -1.58 -24.59 12.58
CA ASN A 290 -1.88 -23.71 11.44
C ASN A 290 -1.69 -22.23 11.79
N TYR A 291 -1.10 -21.93 12.95
CA TYR A 291 -0.62 -20.59 13.29
C TYR A 291 0.81 -20.38 12.79
N TYR A 292 1.02 -19.25 12.13
CA TYR A 292 2.31 -18.80 11.64
C TYR A 292 2.60 -17.38 12.15
N PRO A 293 3.88 -17.01 12.31
CA PRO A 293 4.25 -15.64 12.59
C PRO A 293 3.88 -14.74 11.40
N VAL A 294 3.25 -13.61 11.71
CA VAL A 294 2.96 -12.53 10.78
C VAL A 294 3.60 -11.27 11.33
N ASN A 295 4.65 -10.79 10.65
CA ASN A 295 5.38 -9.61 11.09
C ASN A 295 4.90 -8.33 10.39
N SER A 296 4.19 -8.46 9.27
CA SER A 296 3.73 -7.33 8.47
C SER A 296 2.38 -7.56 7.78
N ARG A 297 2.09 -8.77 7.29
CA ARG A 297 0.94 -9.01 6.41
C ARG A 297 0.52 -10.49 6.35
N ILE A 298 -0.79 -10.69 6.24
CA ILE A 298 -1.43 -11.97 5.95
C ILE A 298 -2.56 -11.76 4.95
N TRP A 299 -2.81 -12.73 4.06
CA TRP A 299 -3.99 -12.67 3.20
C TRP A 299 -4.52 -14.03 2.79
N ILE A 300 -5.77 -13.99 2.32
CA ILE A 300 -6.44 -15.04 1.57
C ILE A 300 -6.91 -14.47 0.24
N ARG A 301 -7.02 -15.31 -0.78
CA ARG A 301 -7.51 -14.92 -2.10
C ARG A 301 -8.25 -16.04 -2.78
N ASP A 302 -9.16 -15.67 -3.67
CA ASP A 302 -9.69 -16.51 -4.74
C ASP A 302 -9.14 -16.02 -6.09
N GLN A 303 -9.81 -16.37 -7.20
CA GLN A 303 -9.40 -15.96 -8.54
C GLN A 303 -9.42 -14.44 -8.74
N ASP A 304 -10.40 -13.73 -8.17
CA ASP A 304 -10.70 -12.33 -8.49
C ASP A 304 -10.55 -11.38 -7.31
N ARG A 305 -10.52 -11.92 -6.07
CA ARG A 305 -10.58 -11.16 -4.82
C ARG A 305 -9.46 -11.56 -3.88
N GLN A 306 -8.83 -10.59 -3.25
CA GLN A 306 -7.84 -10.76 -2.20
C GLN A 306 -8.18 -9.86 -1.01
N LEU A 307 -8.23 -10.45 0.18
CA LEU A 307 -8.36 -9.74 1.45
C LEU A 307 -7.02 -9.81 2.18
N THR A 308 -6.34 -8.67 2.31
CA THR A 308 -5.05 -8.57 3.00
C THR A 308 -5.20 -7.78 4.30
N ILE A 309 -4.58 -8.27 5.37
CA ILE A 309 -4.52 -7.60 6.66
C ILE A 309 -3.05 -7.31 6.96
N LEU A 310 -2.72 -6.04 7.16
CA LEU A 310 -1.42 -5.60 7.62
C LEU A 310 -1.43 -5.47 9.15
N THR A 311 -0.33 -5.83 9.80
CA THR A 311 -0.19 -5.78 11.26
C THR A 311 0.83 -4.72 11.68
N ASP A 312 0.53 -3.98 12.76
CA ASP A 312 1.44 -2.99 13.34
C ASP A 312 2.57 -3.59 14.18
N ARG A 313 2.51 -4.91 14.42
CA ARG A 313 3.45 -5.69 15.21
C ARG A 313 3.44 -7.15 14.79
N SER A 314 4.38 -7.92 15.32
CA SER A 314 4.40 -9.37 15.15
C SER A 314 3.26 -10.04 15.92
N GLN A 315 2.50 -10.87 15.22
CA GLN A 315 1.34 -11.59 15.77
C GLN A 315 1.33 -13.03 15.25
N GLY A 316 0.69 -13.94 15.98
CA GLY A 316 0.38 -15.28 15.49
C GLY A 316 -0.95 -15.24 14.74
N ALA A 317 -1.00 -15.81 13.54
CA ALA A 317 -2.21 -15.82 12.72
C ALA A 317 -2.31 -17.06 11.83
N GLY A 318 -3.52 -17.36 11.36
CA GLY A 318 -3.77 -18.49 10.46
C GLY A 318 -5.10 -18.39 9.73
N SER A 319 -5.32 -19.34 8.82
CA SER A 319 -6.61 -19.56 8.13
C SER A 319 -7.15 -20.93 8.52
N ILE A 320 -7.99 -20.99 9.57
CA ILE A 320 -8.46 -22.24 10.19
C ILE A 320 -9.59 -22.90 9.36
N TYR A 321 -10.37 -22.10 8.66
CA TYR A 321 -11.39 -22.53 7.69
C TYR A 321 -11.21 -21.80 6.36
N ASP A 322 -11.81 -22.33 5.29
CA ASP A 322 -11.84 -21.58 4.02
C ASP A 322 -12.63 -20.28 4.20
N GLY A 323 -12.15 -19.21 3.59
CA GLY A 323 -12.67 -17.85 3.75
C GLY A 323 -12.27 -17.17 5.06
N SER A 324 -11.51 -17.82 5.94
CA SER A 324 -11.16 -17.24 7.25
C SER A 324 -9.72 -16.73 7.33
N ILE A 325 -9.54 -15.62 8.05
CA ILE A 325 -8.28 -15.24 8.69
C ILE A 325 -8.57 -15.00 10.17
N GLU A 326 -7.73 -15.51 11.05
CA GLU A 326 -7.70 -15.10 12.45
C GLU A 326 -6.30 -14.69 12.90
N ILE A 327 -6.24 -13.67 13.75
CA ILE A 327 -5.00 -13.05 14.23
C ILE A 327 -5.10 -12.91 15.75
N MET A 328 -4.18 -13.52 16.48
CA MET A 328 -4.10 -13.42 17.94
C MET A 328 -3.47 -12.09 18.36
N VAL A 329 -4.22 -11.32 19.14
CA VAL A 329 -3.87 -9.93 19.49
C VAL A 329 -3.43 -9.76 20.93
N HIS A 330 -3.86 -10.63 21.85
CA HIS A 330 -3.46 -10.59 23.25
C HIS A 330 -3.67 -11.95 23.93
N ARG A 331 -2.88 -12.28 24.95
CA ARG A 331 -2.96 -13.54 25.70
C ARG A 331 -2.81 -13.25 27.19
N ARG A 332 -3.62 -13.90 28.01
CA ARG A 332 -3.44 -13.91 29.46
C ARG A 332 -3.66 -15.33 29.98
N ILE A 333 -2.58 -15.96 30.40
CA ILE A 333 -2.50 -17.39 30.68
C ILE A 333 -2.06 -17.58 32.13
N LEU A 334 -2.62 -18.58 32.81
CA LEU A 334 -2.48 -18.77 34.25
C LEU A 334 -1.49 -19.88 34.64
N GLN A 335 -0.85 -20.52 33.66
CA GLN A 335 0.07 -21.64 33.84
C GLN A 335 1.34 -21.45 32.99
N ASP A 336 2.47 -21.99 33.49
CA ASP A 336 3.72 -22.12 32.74
C ASP A 336 3.69 -23.37 31.83
N ASP A 337 4.22 -23.25 30.62
CA ASP A 337 4.27 -24.34 29.63
C ASP A 337 5.48 -25.27 29.79
N SER A 338 6.29 -25.07 30.84
CA SER A 338 7.46 -25.88 31.17
C SER A 338 8.57 -25.83 30.11
N MET A 339 8.63 -24.75 29.33
CA MET A 339 9.69 -24.53 28.33
C MET A 339 10.88 -23.71 28.84
N GLY A 340 10.89 -23.35 30.14
CA GLY A 340 12.07 -22.87 30.85
C GLY A 340 11.96 -21.47 31.47
N VAL A 341 10.94 -20.68 31.10
CA VAL A 341 10.71 -19.34 31.68
C VAL A 341 10.24 -19.42 33.15
N LYS A 342 9.47 -20.46 33.51
CA LYS A 342 8.97 -20.73 34.88
C LYS A 342 8.02 -19.66 35.41
N GLU A 343 7.32 -18.99 34.51
CA GLU A 343 6.35 -17.94 34.82
C GLU A 343 5.15 -18.08 33.87
N ALA A 344 3.94 -17.91 34.41
CA ALA A 344 2.76 -17.82 33.57
C ALA A 344 2.75 -16.49 32.82
N LEU A 345 2.26 -16.47 31.58
CA LEU A 345 2.07 -15.25 30.79
C LEU A 345 0.85 -14.45 31.32
N ASN A 346 1.01 -13.81 32.48
CA ASN A 346 -0.03 -13.11 33.23
C ASN A 346 0.39 -11.66 33.53
N GLU A 347 0.69 -10.89 32.49
CA GLU A 347 1.17 -9.52 32.62
C GLU A 347 0.14 -8.60 33.30
N THR A 348 0.60 -7.76 34.22
CA THR A 348 -0.22 -6.77 34.93
C THR A 348 0.43 -5.38 34.90
N ALA A 349 -0.41 -4.35 34.91
CA ALA A 349 -0.03 -2.95 35.07
C ALA A 349 -1.16 -2.20 35.80
N TYR A 350 -0.81 -1.24 36.67
CA TYR A 350 -1.79 -0.47 37.45
C TYR A 350 -2.80 -1.34 38.21
N ASP A 351 -2.32 -2.42 38.84
CA ASP A 351 -3.11 -3.41 39.59
C ASP A 351 -4.24 -4.08 38.79
N LYS A 352 -4.09 -4.12 37.46
CA LYS A 352 -5.01 -4.74 36.50
C LYS A 352 -4.22 -5.62 35.53
N GLY A 353 -4.89 -6.56 34.86
CA GLY A 353 -4.30 -7.24 33.70
C GLY A 353 -3.94 -6.24 32.60
N LEU A 354 -2.84 -6.47 31.89
CA LEU A 354 -2.34 -5.56 30.86
C LEU A 354 -3.41 -5.28 29.79
N VAL A 355 -3.56 -4.00 29.42
CA VAL A 355 -4.40 -3.54 28.31
C VAL A 355 -3.49 -3.23 27.12
N VAL A 356 -3.81 -3.80 25.97
CA VAL A 356 -3.05 -3.62 24.73
C VAL A 356 -3.97 -3.02 23.68
N SER A 357 -3.47 -2.00 22.99
CA SER A 357 -4.09 -1.45 21.78
C SER A 357 -3.13 -1.60 20.60
N GLY A 358 -3.68 -1.77 19.41
CA GLY A 358 -2.90 -1.86 18.18
C GLY A 358 -3.74 -1.59 16.94
N LYS A 359 -3.09 -1.67 15.78
CA LYS A 359 -3.68 -1.35 14.48
C LYS A 359 -3.58 -2.51 13.51
N HIS A 360 -4.65 -2.71 12.75
CA HIS A 360 -4.64 -3.47 11.50
C HIS A 360 -5.03 -2.56 10.34
N ILE A 361 -4.41 -2.74 9.18
CA ILE A 361 -4.84 -2.10 7.94
C ILE A 361 -5.44 -3.17 7.03
N LEU A 362 -6.70 -3.02 6.67
CA LEU A 362 -7.41 -3.95 5.79
C LEU A 362 -7.42 -3.40 4.37
N LEU A 363 -6.90 -4.21 3.44
CA LEU A 363 -6.86 -3.96 2.01
C LEU A 363 -7.73 -4.99 1.29
N PHE A 364 -8.56 -4.52 0.36
CA PHE A 364 -9.44 -5.39 -0.43
C PHE A 364 -9.39 -5.01 -1.92
N ASP A 365 -8.79 -5.90 -2.72
CA ASP A 365 -8.52 -5.66 -4.14
C ASP A 365 -8.41 -7.00 -4.92
N ARG A 366 -8.11 -6.95 -6.22
CA ARG A 366 -7.73 -8.10 -7.04
C ARG A 366 -6.36 -8.60 -6.63
N PRO A 367 -6.09 -9.91 -6.78
CA PRO A 367 -4.75 -10.45 -6.56
C PRO A 367 -3.67 -9.74 -7.37
N SER A 368 -3.94 -9.39 -8.63
CA SER A 368 -2.97 -8.73 -9.54
C SER A 368 -2.55 -7.32 -9.10
N ASP A 369 -3.39 -6.64 -8.32
CA ASP A 369 -3.16 -5.25 -7.89
C ASP A 369 -2.78 -5.16 -6.40
N SER A 370 -2.86 -6.26 -5.66
CA SER A 370 -2.70 -6.25 -4.21
C SER A 370 -1.24 -6.07 -3.77
N ALA A 371 -0.29 -6.55 -4.58
CA ALA A 371 1.14 -6.50 -4.31
C ALA A 371 1.62 -5.09 -3.96
N ARG A 372 1.38 -4.12 -4.86
CA ARG A 372 1.74 -2.73 -4.64
C ARG A 372 1.10 -2.13 -3.38
N LEU A 373 -0.15 -2.48 -3.08
CA LEU A 373 -0.86 -1.94 -1.92
C LEU A 373 -0.29 -2.47 -0.61
N HIS A 374 -0.07 -3.78 -0.50
CA HIS A 374 0.44 -4.32 0.74
C HIS A 374 1.92 -4.00 0.92
N ARG A 375 2.75 -4.02 -0.15
CA ARG A 375 4.19 -3.72 -0.06
C ARG A 375 4.43 -2.32 0.48
N THR A 376 3.80 -1.31 -0.12
CA THR A 376 3.93 0.08 0.34
C THR A 376 3.21 0.31 1.66
N GLY A 377 1.97 -0.18 1.81
CA GLY A 377 1.18 0.01 3.03
C GLY A 377 1.83 -0.59 4.28
N ALA A 378 2.47 -1.77 4.17
CA ALA A 378 3.18 -2.38 5.29
C ALA A 378 4.42 -1.58 5.69
N GLN A 379 5.13 -1.02 4.70
CA GLN A 379 6.28 -0.16 4.95
C GLN A 379 5.84 1.16 5.59
N GLU A 380 4.77 1.79 5.11
CA GLU A 380 4.20 3.01 5.70
C GLU A 380 3.69 2.78 7.13
N LEU A 381 3.09 1.61 7.41
CA LEU A 381 2.66 1.24 8.75
C LEU A 381 3.85 1.02 9.69
N PHE A 382 4.87 0.28 9.25
CA PHE A 382 6.09 0.03 10.04
C PHE A 382 6.90 1.30 10.28
N MET A 383 7.02 2.14 9.25
CA MET A 383 7.77 3.40 9.27
C MET A 383 6.85 4.61 9.48
N HIS A 384 5.78 4.44 10.26
CA HIS A 384 4.81 5.50 10.50
C HIS A 384 5.51 6.80 10.96
N PRO A 385 5.09 7.98 10.48
CA PRO A 385 5.75 9.23 10.81
C PRO A 385 5.92 9.48 12.31
N LEU A 386 7.12 9.97 12.68
CA LEU A 386 7.48 10.29 14.05
C LEU A 386 7.05 11.71 14.40
N ALA A 387 6.45 11.89 15.57
CA ALA A 387 5.94 13.18 16.02
C ALA A 387 6.81 13.80 17.12
N THR A 388 7.08 15.09 16.99
CA THR A 388 7.71 15.91 18.02
C THR A 388 6.88 17.17 18.27
N TYR A 389 6.80 17.58 19.52
CA TYR A 389 6.02 18.74 19.94
C TYR A 389 6.94 19.81 20.53
N SER A 390 6.66 21.08 20.23
CA SER A 390 7.36 22.18 20.89
C SER A 390 6.44 23.34 21.23
N LEU A 391 6.85 24.14 22.21
CA LEU A 391 6.21 25.39 22.60
C LEU A 391 7.07 26.55 22.06
N PRO A 392 6.82 27.02 20.82
CA PRO A 392 7.58 28.16 20.32
C PRO A 392 7.21 29.41 21.11
N ASN A 393 8.20 30.26 21.40
CA ASN A 393 8.00 31.57 22.01
C ASN A 393 7.51 32.60 20.98
N THR A 394 6.46 32.25 20.23
CA THR A 394 5.88 33.06 19.15
C THR A 394 4.40 33.27 19.40
N SER A 395 3.91 34.47 19.13
CA SER A 395 2.52 34.85 19.40
C SER A 395 1.53 34.52 18.28
N SER A 396 2.01 34.16 17.08
CA SER A 396 1.20 33.83 15.89
C SER A 396 1.97 32.95 14.91
N TYR A 397 1.26 32.35 13.95
CA TYR A 397 1.87 31.61 12.84
C TYR A 397 2.85 32.47 12.03
N ALA A 398 2.50 33.73 11.74
CA ALA A 398 3.35 34.63 10.94
C ALA A 398 4.73 34.82 11.59
N ASN A 399 4.76 35.10 12.89
CA ASN A 399 6.02 35.27 13.63
C ASN A 399 6.85 33.97 13.66
N TYR A 400 6.19 32.82 13.75
CA TYR A 400 6.86 31.52 13.67
C TYR A 400 7.45 31.29 12.27
N SER A 401 6.68 31.59 11.23
CA SER A 401 7.07 31.36 9.84
C SER A 401 8.23 32.24 9.37
N ASP A 402 8.39 33.42 9.95
CA ASP A 402 9.53 34.29 9.63
C ASP A 402 10.84 33.78 10.24
N MET A 403 10.77 32.94 11.28
CA MET A 403 11.93 32.48 12.04
C MET A 403 12.36 31.04 11.71
N PHE A 404 11.42 30.18 11.31
CA PHE A 404 11.68 28.73 11.20
C PHE A 404 11.25 28.17 9.86
N ARG A 405 12.03 27.23 9.32
CA ARG A 405 11.64 26.42 8.17
C ARG A 405 10.73 25.28 8.62
N GLN A 406 9.54 25.21 8.05
CA GLN A 406 8.49 24.27 8.45
C GLN A 406 8.44 23.02 7.59
N SER A 407 9.20 22.92 6.51
CA SER A 407 9.31 21.69 5.74
C SER A 407 10.68 21.56 5.10
N TRP A 408 11.15 20.31 5.01
CA TRP A 408 12.41 19.95 4.39
C TRP A 408 12.38 18.48 3.96
N SER A 409 13.08 18.16 2.88
CA SER A 409 13.29 16.81 2.37
C SER A 409 14.77 16.57 2.15
N ALA A 410 15.25 15.39 2.54
CA ALA A 410 16.57 14.94 2.16
C ALA A 410 16.66 14.54 0.69
N LEU A 411 15.53 14.21 0.05
CA LEU A 411 15.50 13.79 -1.36
C LEU A 411 15.22 14.98 -2.26
N SER A 412 15.86 14.98 -3.43
CA SER A 412 15.63 15.99 -4.47
C SER A 412 14.63 15.55 -5.54
N ASP A 413 14.23 14.27 -5.54
CA ASP A 413 13.31 13.69 -6.52
C ASP A 413 12.53 12.51 -5.91
N THR A 414 11.45 12.09 -6.58
CA THR A 414 10.67 10.91 -6.19
C THR A 414 11.31 9.62 -6.67
N MET A 415 11.27 8.59 -5.83
CA MET A 415 11.87 7.29 -6.11
C MET A 415 10.89 6.29 -6.71
N PRO A 416 11.37 5.24 -7.41
CA PRO A 416 10.55 4.12 -7.85
C PRO A 416 9.92 3.39 -6.66
N LEU A 417 8.64 3.02 -6.77
CA LEU A 417 7.91 2.34 -5.69
C LEU A 417 8.43 0.94 -5.37
N ASN A 418 9.27 0.34 -6.20
CA ASN A 418 9.89 -0.97 -5.95
C ASN A 418 11.26 -0.90 -5.27
N VAL A 419 11.69 0.29 -4.82
CA VAL A 419 12.91 0.51 -4.06
C VAL A 419 12.57 0.92 -2.64
N HIS A 420 13.24 0.32 -1.66
CA HIS A 420 13.18 0.74 -0.26
C HIS A 420 14.57 1.08 0.26
N LEU A 421 14.70 2.22 0.94
CA LEU A 421 15.90 2.61 1.68
C LEU A 421 15.85 2.01 3.09
N LEU A 422 16.45 0.83 3.26
CA LEU A 422 16.48 0.09 4.51
C LEU A 422 17.41 0.71 5.56
N THR A 423 18.52 1.34 5.12
CA THR A 423 19.46 1.98 6.05
C THR A 423 20.06 3.22 5.40
N PHE A 424 20.09 4.30 6.18
CA PHE A 424 20.89 5.49 5.89
C PHE A 424 21.52 5.95 7.20
N ASP A 425 22.78 5.56 7.42
CA ASP A 425 23.47 5.75 8.70
C ASP A 425 24.82 6.45 8.49
N GLN A 426 25.19 7.36 9.39
CA GLN A 426 26.44 8.10 9.34
C GLN A 426 27.46 7.46 10.28
N LEU A 427 28.38 6.68 9.73
CA LEU A 427 29.39 5.96 10.52
C LEU A 427 30.53 6.86 11.00
N ALA A 428 30.86 7.89 10.23
CA ALA A 428 31.89 8.88 10.56
C ALA A 428 31.62 10.20 9.80
N PRO A 429 32.34 11.30 10.08
CA PRO A 429 32.24 12.51 9.27
C PRO A 429 32.40 12.19 7.79
N LYS A 430 31.38 12.50 6.98
CA LYS A 430 31.30 12.22 5.54
C LYS A 430 31.38 10.74 5.12
N LYS A 431 31.19 9.78 6.04
CA LYS A 431 31.12 8.35 5.73
C LYS A 431 29.73 7.82 6.07
N TYR A 432 29.04 7.30 5.07
CA TYR A 432 27.67 6.82 5.19
C TYR A 432 27.56 5.35 4.82
N LEU A 433 26.73 4.61 5.56
CA LEU A 433 26.27 3.28 5.21
C LEU A 433 24.86 3.40 4.63
N VAL A 434 24.72 2.93 3.40
CA VAL A 434 23.44 2.94 2.67
C VAL A 434 23.06 1.50 2.35
N ARG A 435 21.84 1.10 2.69
CA ARG A 435 21.24 -0.16 2.22
C ARG A 435 19.96 0.15 1.46
N VAL A 436 19.90 -0.32 0.24
CA VAL A 436 18.71 -0.27 -0.62
C VAL A 436 18.28 -1.69 -0.94
N GLU A 437 16.97 -1.89 -1.08
CA GLU A 437 16.43 -3.20 -1.45
C GLU A 437 15.33 -3.09 -2.50
N HIS A 438 15.27 -4.13 -3.33
CA HIS A 438 14.08 -4.44 -4.12
C HIS A 438 13.19 -5.33 -3.27
N TYR A 439 12.00 -4.85 -2.95
CA TYR A 439 11.13 -5.47 -1.94
C TYR A 439 9.85 -6.08 -2.52
N PHE A 440 9.69 -6.01 -3.84
CA PHE A 440 8.74 -6.79 -4.62
C PHE A 440 9.40 -8.09 -5.09
N GLU A 441 8.67 -9.19 -5.01
CA GLU A 441 9.14 -10.50 -5.46
C GLU A 441 8.98 -10.68 -6.97
N LEU A 442 9.62 -11.73 -7.51
CA LEU A 442 9.49 -12.07 -8.92
C LEU A 442 8.02 -12.36 -9.26
N ASN A 443 7.51 -11.73 -10.33
CA ASN A 443 6.13 -11.89 -10.82
C ASN A 443 5.02 -11.54 -9.80
N GLU A 444 5.35 -10.77 -8.77
CA GLU A 444 4.38 -10.33 -7.76
C GLU A 444 3.50 -9.17 -8.26
N ASP A 445 4.10 -8.25 -9.03
CA ASP A 445 3.45 -7.11 -9.67
C ASP A 445 4.01 -6.91 -11.08
N GLU A 446 3.13 -6.70 -12.06
CA GLU A 446 3.52 -6.59 -13.48
C GLU A 446 4.55 -5.47 -13.74
N LEU A 447 4.45 -4.37 -13.00
CA LEU A 447 5.30 -3.19 -13.17
C LEU A 447 6.47 -3.17 -12.17
N TYR A 448 6.18 -3.47 -10.90
CA TYR A 448 7.10 -3.26 -9.79
C TYR A 448 7.98 -4.46 -9.46
N SER A 449 7.72 -5.63 -10.06
CA SER A 449 8.64 -6.78 -9.99
C SER A 449 9.76 -6.75 -11.04
N LYS A 450 9.85 -5.70 -11.86
CA LYS A 450 10.86 -5.56 -12.92
C LYS A 450 12.14 -4.89 -12.38
N PRO A 451 13.33 -5.16 -12.97
CA PRO A 451 14.58 -4.52 -12.58
C PRO A 451 14.50 -2.99 -12.59
N VAL A 452 15.18 -2.35 -11.64
CA VAL A 452 15.20 -0.89 -11.49
C VAL A 452 16.63 -0.40 -11.26
N ALA A 453 16.98 0.71 -11.90
CA ALA A 453 18.24 1.41 -11.67
C ALA A 453 17.98 2.69 -10.88
N ILE A 454 18.82 2.96 -9.89
CA ILE A 454 18.78 4.18 -9.09
C ILE A 454 20.12 4.88 -9.10
N ASP A 455 20.10 6.21 -9.04
CA ASP A 455 21.30 7.03 -8.92
C ASP A 455 21.37 7.60 -7.49
N LEU A 456 22.31 7.08 -6.70
CA LEU A 456 22.51 7.50 -5.31
C LEU A 456 23.02 8.94 -5.20
N GLN A 457 23.74 9.45 -6.21
CA GLN A 457 24.19 10.83 -6.23
C GLN A 457 23.00 11.77 -6.42
N ILE A 458 22.02 11.41 -7.26
CA ILE A 458 20.78 12.18 -7.38
C ILE A 458 20.00 12.12 -6.07
N LEU A 459 19.87 10.94 -5.47
CA LEU A 459 19.09 10.71 -4.24
C LEU A 459 19.58 11.59 -3.09
N PHE A 460 20.89 11.63 -2.86
CA PHE A 460 21.49 12.32 -1.71
C PHE A 460 22.19 13.63 -2.05
N LYS A 461 21.84 14.25 -3.18
CA LYS A 461 22.42 15.53 -3.62
C LYS A 461 22.28 16.65 -2.58
N SER A 462 21.18 16.67 -1.82
CA SER A 462 20.94 17.66 -0.77
C SER A 462 21.91 17.52 0.41
N ILE A 463 22.51 16.34 0.58
CA ILE A 463 23.43 15.98 1.66
C ILE A 463 24.87 16.25 1.23
N GLY A 464 25.22 15.94 -0.03
CA GLY A 464 26.53 16.24 -0.59
C GLY A 464 26.85 15.53 -1.90
N THR A 465 28.14 15.60 -2.29
CA THR A 465 28.69 14.87 -3.44
C THR A 465 29.33 13.57 -2.96
N ILE A 466 29.01 12.47 -3.64
CA ILE A 466 29.58 11.15 -3.40
C ILE A 466 30.92 11.08 -4.12
N ASN A 467 32.01 10.97 -3.35
CA ASN A 467 33.37 10.86 -3.88
C ASN A 467 33.76 9.41 -4.21
N GLU A 468 33.25 8.45 -3.45
CA GLU A 468 33.61 7.05 -3.53
C GLU A 468 32.40 6.19 -3.11
N MET A 469 32.23 5.03 -3.77
CA MET A 469 31.25 4.02 -3.41
C MET A 469 31.93 2.65 -3.42
N ILE A 470 31.72 1.87 -2.36
CA ILE A 470 32.22 0.51 -2.22
C ILE A 470 31.02 -0.38 -1.90
N GLU A 471 30.76 -1.38 -2.75
CA GLU A 471 29.72 -2.39 -2.47
C GLU A 471 30.26 -3.40 -1.46
N LEU A 472 29.55 -3.54 -0.33
CA LEU A 472 29.90 -4.44 0.76
C LEU A 472 28.84 -5.54 0.88
N ILE A 473 29.18 -6.64 1.55
CA ILE A 473 28.17 -7.61 1.99
C ILE A 473 27.21 -6.96 3.02
N LEU A 474 26.07 -7.61 3.29
CA LEU A 474 24.97 -7.05 4.09
C LEU A 474 25.40 -6.46 5.46
N THR A 475 26.35 -7.09 6.13
CA THR A 475 26.90 -6.68 7.44
C THR A 475 27.94 -5.55 7.37
N ALA A 476 28.26 -5.06 6.17
CA ALA A 476 29.19 -3.95 5.92
C ALA A 476 30.63 -4.17 6.43
N ASN A 477 31.09 -5.42 6.52
CA ASN A 477 32.42 -5.79 7.04
C ASN A 477 33.33 -6.49 6.01
N LEU A 478 32.86 -6.72 4.77
CA LEU A 478 33.65 -7.33 3.69
C LEU A 478 33.23 -6.71 2.35
N PRO A 479 34.17 -6.27 1.49
CA PRO A 479 33.87 -5.91 0.11
C PRO A 479 33.22 -7.05 -0.65
N LEU A 480 32.17 -6.77 -1.43
CA LEU A 480 31.47 -7.82 -2.18
C LEU A 480 32.40 -8.52 -3.18
N SER A 481 33.39 -7.80 -3.72
CA SER A 481 34.43 -8.33 -4.61
C SER A 481 35.35 -9.36 -3.96
N GLU A 482 35.39 -9.42 -2.62
CA GLU A 482 36.21 -10.37 -1.86
C GLU A 482 35.38 -11.55 -1.32
N LEU A 483 34.08 -11.62 -1.65
CA LEU A 483 33.21 -12.69 -1.18
C LEU A 483 33.46 -13.99 -1.97
N HIS A 484 33.91 -15.03 -1.26
CA HIS A 484 33.99 -16.40 -1.78
C HIS A 484 32.87 -17.26 -1.20
N ARG A 485 32.02 -17.85 -2.05
CA ARG A 485 30.94 -18.76 -1.63
C ARG A 485 31.37 -20.21 -1.83
N LEU A 486 30.90 -21.09 -0.94
CA LEU A 486 30.97 -22.53 -1.18
C LEU A 486 30.07 -22.90 -2.36
N GLU A 487 30.48 -23.90 -3.12
CA GLU A 487 29.72 -24.47 -4.22
C GLU A 487 29.22 -25.86 -3.83
N TRP A 488 27.94 -26.12 -4.06
CA TRP A 488 27.33 -27.41 -3.80
C TRP A 488 26.32 -27.74 -4.90
N MET A 489 26.07 -29.04 -5.10
CA MET A 489 25.03 -29.55 -5.98
C MET A 489 23.84 -29.98 -5.13
N THR A 490 22.63 -29.60 -5.52
CA THR A 490 21.41 -30.11 -4.90
C THR A 490 21.14 -31.55 -5.36
N LYS A 491 20.20 -32.24 -4.70
CA LYS A 491 19.77 -33.59 -5.10
C LYS A 491 19.15 -33.63 -6.49
N ASP A 492 18.61 -32.49 -6.93
CA ASP A 492 17.97 -32.32 -8.24
C ASP A 492 19.01 -31.87 -9.29
N GLU A 493 20.30 -32.02 -8.99
CA GLU A 493 21.44 -31.68 -9.85
C GLU A 493 21.53 -30.19 -10.22
N GLU A 494 20.89 -29.31 -9.43
CA GLU A 494 21.06 -27.87 -9.57
C GLU A 494 22.33 -27.41 -8.84
N SER A 495 23.16 -26.65 -9.55
CA SER A 495 24.36 -26.05 -8.95
C SER A 495 24.01 -24.80 -8.16
N SER A 496 24.60 -24.65 -6.97
CA SER A 496 24.58 -23.39 -6.23
C SER A 496 25.53 -22.34 -6.80
N HIS A 497 26.28 -22.68 -7.85
CA HIS A 497 27.19 -21.74 -8.51
C HIS A 497 26.38 -20.62 -9.16
N ILE A 498 26.57 -19.41 -8.64
CA ILE A 498 26.05 -18.19 -9.23
C ILE A 498 27.24 -17.53 -9.88
N ASP A 499 27.21 -17.35 -11.21
CA ASP A 499 28.17 -16.51 -11.92
C ASP A 499 28.07 -15.07 -11.38
N LEU A 500 28.94 -14.72 -10.41
CA LEU A 500 29.01 -13.38 -9.82
C LEU A 500 29.62 -12.33 -10.78
N PHE A 501 29.72 -12.62 -12.07
CA PHE A 501 30.27 -11.73 -13.08
C PHE A 501 29.33 -10.55 -13.37
N ARG A 502 29.35 -9.53 -12.50
CA ARG A 502 28.95 -8.15 -12.81
C ARG A 502 30.02 -7.37 -13.60
N ASN A 503 31.14 -7.99 -13.93
CA ASN A 503 32.29 -7.35 -14.60
C ASN A 503 32.48 -7.72 -16.08
N GLU A 504 31.48 -8.30 -16.73
CA GLU A 504 31.40 -8.13 -18.17
C GLU A 504 30.76 -6.77 -18.45
N LYS A 505 31.46 -5.93 -19.23
CA LYS A 505 30.77 -4.98 -20.12
C LYS A 505 29.88 -5.81 -21.05
N LYS A 506 28.71 -6.25 -20.57
CA LYS A 506 27.69 -6.86 -21.40
C LYS A 506 27.08 -5.73 -22.20
N TYR A 507 27.41 -5.72 -23.49
CA TYR A 507 26.54 -5.12 -24.48
C TYR A 507 25.23 -5.90 -24.43
N TYR A 508 24.14 -5.23 -24.07
CA TYR A 508 22.81 -5.82 -24.07
C TYR A 508 22.36 -6.01 -25.52
N THR A 509 22.23 -7.26 -25.92
CA THR A 509 21.30 -7.69 -26.99
C THR A 509 20.14 -8.36 -26.29
N ASP A 510 18.90 -7.93 -26.54
CA ASP A 510 17.73 -8.57 -25.95
C ASP A 510 16.56 -8.68 -26.92
N GLY A 511 15.82 -9.77 -26.77
CA GLY A 511 14.56 -10.07 -27.43
C GLY A 511 13.48 -10.35 -26.38
N ASN A 512 12.30 -9.79 -26.63
CA ASN A 512 10.99 -10.05 -26.00
C ASN A 512 10.83 -9.73 -24.50
N GLU A 513 10.49 -8.45 -24.21
CA GLU A 513 9.36 -8.00 -23.36
C GLU A 513 9.55 -6.51 -22.99
N CYS A 514 8.64 -5.64 -23.43
CA CYS A 514 8.58 -4.19 -23.11
C CYS A 514 9.93 -3.45 -22.99
N GLN A 515 10.86 -3.76 -23.88
CA GLN A 515 12.10 -3.01 -24.02
C GLN A 515 11.96 -1.96 -25.10
N VAL A 516 12.62 -0.83 -24.89
CA VAL A 516 12.93 0.17 -25.92
C VAL A 516 13.92 -0.52 -26.88
N LEU A 517 13.40 -1.21 -27.89
CA LEU A 517 14.22 -1.96 -28.83
C LEU A 517 14.80 -1.01 -29.87
N GLU A 518 16.11 -0.80 -29.84
CA GLU A 518 16.82 -0.11 -30.91
C GLU A 518 16.92 -1.06 -32.11
N ARG A 519 16.22 -0.74 -33.19
CA ARG A 519 16.19 -1.55 -34.43
C ARG A 519 17.13 -0.92 -35.45
N ILE A 520 17.98 -1.76 -36.05
CA ILE A 520 18.87 -1.35 -37.13
C ILE A 520 18.14 -1.67 -38.44
N ARG A 521 18.06 -0.69 -39.36
CA ARG A 521 17.49 -0.90 -40.69
C ARG A 521 18.25 -2.01 -41.41
N ASP A 522 17.52 -2.88 -42.12
CA ASP A 522 18.06 -4.01 -42.88
C ASP A 522 18.72 -5.10 -42.02
N TYR A 523 18.31 -5.20 -40.75
CA TYR A 523 18.84 -6.17 -39.80
C TYR A 523 17.75 -6.78 -38.92
N ARG A 524 17.64 -8.12 -38.91
CA ARG A 524 16.80 -8.89 -37.97
C ARG A 524 17.59 -10.00 -37.31
N PRO A 525 17.56 -10.12 -35.96
CA PRO A 525 18.31 -11.14 -35.25
C PRO A 525 17.60 -12.51 -35.13
N THR A 526 16.28 -12.59 -35.33
CA THR A 526 15.49 -13.79 -34.95
C THR A 526 14.67 -14.43 -36.08
N TRP A 527 14.64 -13.85 -37.28
CA TRP A 527 14.00 -14.40 -38.48
C TRP A 527 14.80 -14.02 -39.73
N HIS A 528 14.82 -14.86 -40.77
CA HIS A 528 15.52 -14.57 -42.03
C HIS A 528 15.07 -13.22 -42.59
N TYR A 529 15.97 -12.23 -42.58
CA TYR A 529 15.81 -11.03 -43.39
C TYR A 529 15.75 -11.46 -44.86
N ILE A 530 14.69 -11.08 -45.57
CA ILE A 530 14.51 -11.37 -46.99
C ILE A 530 14.95 -10.12 -47.74
N PRO A 531 16.14 -10.11 -48.38
CA PRO A 531 16.65 -8.90 -49.06
C PRO A 531 15.75 -8.41 -50.19
N ASP A 532 14.92 -9.30 -50.74
CA ASP A 532 14.02 -9.02 -51.85
C ASP A 532 12.70 -8.35 -51.44
N ASP A 533 12.43 -8.17 -50.13
CA ASP A 533 11.27 -7.41 -49.62
C ASP A 533 11.67 -6.48 -48.45
N PRO A 534 12.34 -5.35 -48.76
CA PRO A 534 12.92 -4.45 -47.75
C PRO A 534 11.88 -3.64 -46.98
N ILE A 535 10.64 -3.52 -47.49
CA ILE A 535 9.58 -2.75 -46.83
C ILE A 535 9.01 -3.56 -45.67
N SER A 536 8.49 -4.76 -45.96
CA SER A 536 7.88 -5.60 -44.92
C SER A 536 8.90 -6.02 -43.85
N SER A 537 10.15 -6.22 -44.26
CA SER A 537 11.26 -6.59 -43.36
C SER A 537 11.63 -5.50 -42.36
N ASN A 538 11.34 -4.22 -42.63
CA ASN A 538 11.67 -3.09 -41.75
C ASN A 538 10.47 -2.56 -40.93
N TYR A 539 9.27 -3.16 -41.03
CA TYR A 539 8.11 -2.82 -40.21
C TYR A 539 8.04 -3.64 -38.91
N TYR A 540 7.76 -2.95 -37.80
CA TYR A 540 7.62 -3.52 -36.45
C TYR A 540 6.34 -3.02 -35.76
N PRO A 541 5.80 -3.78 -34.79
CA PRO A 541 4.73 -3.29 -33.93
C PRO A 541 5.22 -2.14 -33.04
N ILE A 542 4.51 -1.03 -33.09
CA ILE A 542 4.67 0.18 -32.28
C ILE A 542 3.51 0.21 -31.30
N ASN A 543 3.77 -0.09 -30.02
CA ASN A 543 2.73 -0.08 -28.98
C ASN A 543 2.57 1.27 -28.28
N SER A 544 3.59 2.12 -28.34
CA SER A 544 3.57 3.42 -27.65
C SER A 544 4.37 4.52 -28.34
N ARG A 545 5.53 4.20 -28.92
CA ARG A 545 6.40 5.19 -29.58
C ARG A 545 7.37 4.57 -30.58
N ILE A 546 7.78 5.38 -31.56
CA ILE A 546 8.89 5.13 -32.48
C ILE A 546 9.77 6.38 -32.53
N TRP A 547 11.08 6.25 -32.70
CA TRP A 547 11.97 7.41 -32.84
C TRP A 547 13.14 7.12 -33.79
N ILE A 548 13.70 8.20 -34.33
CA ILE A 548 15.00 8.22 -35.01
C ILE A 548 15.89 9.23 -34.31
N ARG A 549 17.19 8.96 -34.24
CA ARG A 549 18.15 9.85 -33.57
C ARG A 549 19.50 9.89 -34.28
N ASP A 550 20.18 11.02 -34.15
CA ASP A 550 21.63 11.15 -34.33
C ASP A 550 22.29 11.46 -32.97
N GLN A 551 23.55 11.93 -32.97
CA GLN A 551 24.28 12.23 -31.74
C GLN A 551 23.63 13.35 -30.90
N ASP A 552 22.98 14.32 -31.54
CA ASP A 552 22.52 15.56 -30.90
C ASP A 552 21.00 15.74 -30.92
N ARG A 553 20.28 15.00 -31.78
CA ARG A 553 18.87 15.23 -32.10
C ARG A 553 18.10 13.92 -32.13
N GLN A 554 16.87 13.95 -31.63
CA GLN A 554 15.93 12.85 -31.68
C GLN A 554 14.55 13.36 -32.09
N LEU A 555 13.93 12.67 -33.06
CA LEU A 555 12.52 12.82 -33.40
C LEU A 555 11.78 11.58 -32.90
N THR A 556 10.84 11.77 -31.98
CA THR A 556 10.00 10.71 -31.42
C THR A 556 8.55 10.94 -31.82
N ILE A 557 7.87 9.90 -32.29
CA ILE A 557 6.43 9.89 -32.52
C ILE A 557 5.79 8.99 -31.48
N LEU A 558 4.92 9.56 -30.64
CA LEU A 558 4.09 8.83 -29.70
C LEU A 558 2.75 8.46 -30.37
N THR A 559 2.31 7.21 -30.18
CA THR A 559 1.05 6.70 -30.75
C THR A 559 0.01 6.49 -29.64
N ASP A 560 -1.25 6.79 -29.94
CA ASP A 560 -2.39 6.58 -29.03
C ASP A 560 -2.92 5.14 -29.03
N ARG A 561 -2.32 4.28 -29.85
CA ARG A 561 -2.69 2.87 -30.05
C ARG A 561 -1.56 2.10 -30.73
N SER A 562 -1.70 0.77 -30.75
CA SER A 562 -0.78 -0.12 -31.46
C SER A 562 -0.90 0.04 -32.98
N GLN A 563 0.24 0.22 -33.65
CA GLN A 563 0.35 0.39 -35.11
C GLN A 563 1.59 -0.33 -35.63
N GLY A 564 1.66 -0.61 -36.93
CA GLY A 564 2.92 -1.02 -37.56
C GLY A 564 3.74 0.21 -37.97
N GLY A 565 5.07 0.16 -37.91
CA GLY A 565 5.90 1.20 -38.49
C GLY A 565 7.39 0.89 -38.46
N GLY A 566 8.18 1.74 -39.11
CA GLY A 566 9.60 1.51 -39.35
C GLY A 566 10.30 2.71 -39.99
N SER A 567 11.51 2.50 -40.48
CA SER A 567 12.29 3.50 -41.23
C SER A 567 12.78 2.85 -42.53
N ILE A 568 12.34 3.35 -43.68
CA ILE A 568 12.69 2.79 -45.00
C ILE A 568 13.93 3.48 -45.59
N CYS A 569 14.19 4.74 -45.23
CA CYS A 569 15.36 5.51 -45.67
C CYS A 569 15.90 6.41 -44.56
N ASP A 570 17.14 6.88 -44.69
CA ASP A 570 17.78 7.69 -43.64
C ASP A 570 16.97 8.95 -43.38
N GLY A 571 16.66 9.21 -42.10
CA GLY A 571 15.89 10.37 -41.70
C GLY A 571 14.37 10.25 -41.87
N SER A 572 13.82 9.08 -42.24
CA SER A 572 12.37 8.87 -42.33
C SER A 572 11.84 7.96 -41.22
N ILE A 573 10.61 8.25 -40.77
CA ILE A 573 9.76 7.34 -40.01
C ILE A 573 8.49 7.13 -40.81
N GLU A 574 8.08 5.88 -40.98
CA GLU A 574 6.78 5.51 -41.51
C GLU A 574 5.93 4.83 -40.46
N ILE A 575 4.63 5.14 -40.46
CA ILE A 575 3.64 4.54 -39.56
C ILE A 575 2.45 4.09 -40.41
N MET A 576 2.12 2.81 -40.32
CA MET A 576 0.93 2.22 -40.88
C MET A 576 -0.29 2.64 -40.05
N VAL A 577 -1.03 3.62 -40.55
CA VAL A 577 -2.18 4.20 -39.82
C VAL A 577 -3.40 3.28 -39.79
N HIS A 578 -3.54 2.40 -40.79
CA HIS A 578 -4.58 1.37 -40.88
C HIS A 578 -4.16 0.32 -41.91
N CYS A 579 -4.59 -0.93 -41.73
CA CYS A 579 -4.36 -2.03 -42.66
C CYS A 579 -5.70 -2.70 -42.99
N ARG A 580 -5.93 -2.99 -44.26
CA ARG A 580 -7.10 -3.72 -44.74
C ARG A 580 -6.65 -4.72 -45.79
N ILE A 581 -6.82 -6.01 -45.51
CA ILE A 581 -6.38 -7.10 -46.37
C ILE A 581 -7.62 -7.88 -46.81
N LEU A 582 -7.78 -8.13 -48.11
CA LEU A 582 -8.97 -8.76 -48.68
C LEU A 582 -8.89 -10.30 -48.73
N HIS A 583 -7.72 -10.85 -48.45
CA HIS A 583 -7.44 -12.28 -48.51
C HIS A 583 -6.69 -12.73 -47.25
N ASP A 584 -7.03 -13.92 -46.77
CA ASP A 584 -6.32 -14.58 -45.67
C ASP A 584 -4.91 -15.00 -46.14
N ASP A 585 -3.93 -14.86 -45.26
CA ASP A 585 -2.53 -15.25 -45.53
C ASP A 585 -2.29 -16.76 -45.33
N SER A 586 -3.33 -17.49 -44.91
CA SER A 586 -3.31 -18.94 -44.63
C SER A 586 -2.37 -19.33 -43.47
N MET A 587 -1.98 -18.38 -42.62
CA MET A 587 -1.04 -18.60 -41.52
C MET A 587 -1.71 -18.81 -40.15
N GLY A 588 -3.04 -18.96 -40.10
CA GLY A 588 -3.71 -19.55 -38.94
C GLY A 588 -5.07 -18.97 -38.57
N VAL A 589 -5.43 -17.78 -39.06
CA VAL A 589 -6.69 -17.10 -38.66
C VAL A 589 -7.87 -17.47 -39.58
N LYS A 590 -7.61 -17.95 -40.81
CA LYS A 590 -8.63 -18.40 -41.79
C LYS A 590 -9.66 -17.33 -42.18
N GLU A 591 -9.38 -16.07 -41.90
CA GLU A 591 -10.18 -14.91 -42.26
C GLU A 591 -9.27 -13.76 -42.68
N ALA A 592 -9.73 -12.95 -43.63
CA ALA A 592 -9.00 -11.77 -44.05
C ALA A 592 -9.20 -10.63 -43.04
N LEU A 593 -8.16 -9.83 -42.77
CA LEU A 593 -8.25 -8.60 -41.98
C LEU A 593 -9.00 -7.49 -42.76
N ASN A 594 -10.31 -7.69 -42.95
CA ASN A 594 -11.19 -6.88 -43.79
C ASN A 594 -12.38 -6.32 -42.98
N GLU A 595 -12.10 -5.64 -41.87
CA GLU A 595 -13.15 -5.13 -40.99
C GLU A 595 -14.03 -4.08 -41.70
N THR A 596 -15.34 -4.30 -41.66
CA THR A 596 -16.36 -3.40 -42.24
C THR A 596 -17.41 -2.99 -41.22
N ALA A 597 -17.86 -1.75 -41.28
CA ALA A 597 -19.08 -1.28 -40.60
C ALA A 597 -20.03 -0.68 -41.65
N TYR A 598 -21.31 -1.10 -41.61
CA TYR A 598 -22.34 -0.67 -42.57
C TYR A 598 -21.94 -0.91 -44.05
N ASP A 599 -21.41 -2.09 -44.35
CA ASP A 599 -20.93 -2.51 -45.68
C ASP A 599 -19.83 -1.60 -46.28
N LYS A 600 -19.17 -0.79 -45.44
CA LYS A 600 -18.03 0.06 -45.80
C LYS A 600 -16.83 -0.29 -44.93
N GLY A 601 -15.62 -0.12 -45.48
CA GLY A 601 -14.39 -0.29 -44.71
C GLY A 601 -14.36 0.66 -43.52
N LEU A 602 -13.83 0.22 -42.38
CA LEU A 602 -13.76 1.03 -41.18
C LEU A 602 -13.02 2.36 -41.44
N VAL A 603 -13.59 3.44 -40.90
CA VAL A 603 -12.90 4.72 -40.82
C VAL A 603 -12.17 4.77 -39.50
N VAL A 604 -10.85 4.97 -39.58
CA VAL A 604 -9.97 4.89 -38.44
C VAL A 604 -9.32 6.25 -38.21
N SER A 605 -9.52 6.81 -37.02
CA SER A 605 -8.86 8.04 -36.57
C SER A 605 -7.84 7.71 -35.47
N GLY A 606 -6.77 8.49 -35.41
CA GLY A 606 -5.72 8.37 -34.40
C GLY A 606 -4.97 9.69 -34.25
N LYS A 607 -4.31 9.87 -33.12
CA LYS A 607 -3.48 11.03 -32.80
C LYS A 607 -2.03 10.60 -32.64
N HIS A 608 -1.15 11.39 -33.26
CA HIS A 608 0.29 11.28 -33.06
C HIS A 608 0.82 12.56 -32.43
N ILE A 609 1.68 12.41 -31.42
CA ILE A 609 2.44 13.54 -30.87
C ILE A 609 3.88 13.40 -31.34
N LEU A 610 4.38 14.43 -32.01
CA LEU A 610 5.77 14.52 -32.44
C LEU A 610 6.56 15.32 -31.41
N LEU A 611 7.63 14.72 -30.90
CA LEU A 611 8.58 15.34 -29.98
C LEU A 611 9.93 15.44 -30.68
N PHE A 612 10.51 16.63 -30.71
CA PHE A 612 11.84 16.87 -31.24
C PHE A 612 12.73 17.45 -30.14
N ASP A 613 13.73 16.68 -29.72
CA ASP A 613 14.55 16.97 -28.55
C ASP A 613 15.98 16.40 -28.67
N ARG A 614 16.78 16.54 -27.60
CA ARG A 614 18.09 15.89 -27.50
C ARG A 614 17.91 14.48 -26.91
N PRO A 615 18.69 13.48 -27.34
CA PRO A 615 18.56 12.10 -26.85
C PRO A 615 18.56 11.95 -25.32
N LEU A 616 19.33 12.77 -24.59
CA LEU A 616 19.44 12.74 -23.13
C LEU A 616 18.19 13.28 -22.40
N ASP A 617 17.44 14.18 -23.03
CA ASP A 617 16.25 14.81 -22.45
C ASP A 617 14.95 14.05 -22.79
N SER A 618 15.01 13.18 -23.81
CA SER A 618 13.85 12.52 -24.42
C SER A 618 13.06 11.64 -23.45
N ALA A 619 13.74 10.93 -22.53
CA ALA A 619 13.08 10.05 -21.56
C ALA A 619 12.14 10.79 -20.59
N ARG A 620 12.42 12.07 -20.30
CA ARG A 620 11.58 12.93 -19.45
C ARG A 620 10.35 13.42 -20.23
N LEU A 621 10.57 13.91 -21.45
CA LEU A 621 9.50 14.44 -22.32
C LEU A 621 8.53 13.34 -22.77
N HIS A 622 9.01 12.11 -22.97
CA HIS A 622 8.14 10.97 -23.31
C HIS A 622 7.15 10.65 -22.19
N ARG A 623 7.54 10.77 -20.91
CA ARG A 623 6.62 10.54 -19.78
C ARG A 623 5.52 11.59 -19.73
N THR A 624 5.87 12.86 -19.94
CA THR A 624 4.91 13.97 -19.96
C THR A 624 4.01 13.93 -21.20
N GLY A 625 4.56 13.62 -22.37
CA GLY A 625 3.81 13.48 -23.63
C GLY A 625 2.88 12.28 -23.64
N ALA A 626 3.30 11.13 -23.09
CA ALA A 626 2.43 9.96 -22.92
C ALA A 626 1.27 10.27 -21.96
N GLN A 627 1.53 10.98 -20.85
CA GLN A 627 0.46 11.45 -19.98
C GLN A 627 -0.53 12.37 -20.71
N GLN A 628 -0.08 13.26 -21.59
CA GLN A 628 -0.99 14.10 -22.40
C GLN A 628 -1.81 13.30 -23.42
N LEU A 629 -1.26 12.23 -23.99
CA LEU A 629 -1.96 11.32 -24.92
C LEU A 629 -3.08 10.54 -24.22
N PHE A 630 -2.82 10.02 -23.01
CA PHE A 630 -3.77 9.19 -22.27
C PHE A 630 -4.68 9.97 -21.30
N MET A 631 -4.41 11.26 -21.04
CA MET A 631 -5.23 12.11 -20.16
C MET A 631 -6.14 13.11 -20.89
N HIS A 632 -6.16 13.12 -22.23
CA HIS A 632 -7.22 13.85 -22.93
C HIS A 632 -8.53 13.05 -22.84
N PRO A 633 -9.64 13.64 -22.37
CA PRO A 633 -10.94 12.99 -22.45
C PRO A 633 -11.21 12.67 -23.91
N LEU A 634 -11.73 11.46 -24.17
CA LEU A 634 -12.35 11.11 -25.44
C LEU A 634 -13.16 12.32 -25.89
N ALA A 635 -12.72 12.95 -26.99
CA ALA A 635 -13.50 14.00 -27.62
C ALA A 635 -14.87 13.39 -27.88
N THR A 636 -15.90 14.00 -27.30
CA THR A 636 -17.30 13.73 -27.56
C THR A 636 -17.49 13.50 -29.06
N TYR A 637 -17.93 12.31 -29.44
CA TYR A 637 -18.48 12.09 -30.77
C TYR A 637 -19.69 13.00 -30.91
N SER A 638 -19.53 14.12 -31.62
CA SER A 638 -20.66 14.81 -32.22
C SER A 638 -21.14 13.92 -33.36
N LEU A 639 -22.18 13.13 -33.12
CA LEU A 639 -22.96 12.52 -34.19
C LEU A 639 -23.55 13.66 -35.04
N PRO A 640 -23.45 13.61 -36.37
CA PRO A 640 -24.32 14.41 -37.21
C PRO A 640 -25.76 13.97 -36.94
N ASN A 641 -26.65 14.94 -36.74
CA ASN A 641 -28.09 14.78 -36.65
C ASN A 641 -28.64 13.65 -37.55
N THR A 642 -29.13 12.57 -36.95
CA THR A 642 -30.33 11.86 -37.44
C THR A 642 -31.03 11.18 -36.27
N SER A 643 -32.29 11.55 -36.12
CA SER A 643 -33.32 10.99 -35.25
C SER A 643 -33.55 9.49 -35.44
N SER A 644 -33.55 8.71 -34.35
CA SER A 644 -34.63 7.79 -33.93
C SER A 644 -34.12 6.74 -32.93
N TYR A 645 -34.81 6.62 -31.80
CA TYR A 645 -34.64 5.60 -30.77
C TYR A 645 -34.83 4.17 -31.31
N THR A 646 -34.05 3.20 -30.82
CA THR A 646 -34.57 1.92 -30.31
C THR A 646 -33.54 1.16 -29.46
N ASN A 647 -33.96 0.77 -28.25
CA ASN A 647 -33.30 -0.18 -27.35
C ASN A 647 -33.24 -1.57 -28.00
N TYR A 648 -32.10 -2.26 -27.93
CA TYR A 648 -32.01 -3.72 -28.04
C TYR A 648 -30.94 -4.27 -27.10
N SER A 649 -31.27 -4.29 -25.81
CA SER A 649 -30.81 -5.33 -24.89
C SER A 649 -31.80 -6.49 -25.04
N ASP A 650 -31.43 -7.52 -25.79
CA ASP A 650 -31.96 -8.89 -25.81
C ASP A 650 -31.76 -9.47 -27.21
N MET A 651 -30.76 -10.34 -27.39
CA MET A 651 -30.89 -11.51 -28.28
C MET A 651 -29.63 -12.41 -28.27
N PHE A 652 -29.87 -13.69 -27.91
CA PHE A 652 -29.10 -14.93 -28.11
C PHE A 652 -27.73 -15.09 -27.40
N ARG A 653 -27.45 -16.06 -26.50
CA ARG A 653 -27.95 -17.44 -26.24
C ARG A 653 -28.08 -18.35 -27.48
N GLN A 654 -27.17 -19.34 -27.54
CA GLN A 654 -27.13 -20.57 -28.35
C GLN A 654 -26.87 -20.45 -29.87
N SER A 655 -25.63 -20.80 -30.25
CA SER A 655 -25.30 -22.04 -30.98
C SER A 655 -23.84 -22.39 -30.77
#